data_AF-A0A4P7VS52-F1
#
_entry.id   AF-A0A4P7VS52-F1
#
_cell.length_a   1.000
_cell.length_b   1.000
_cell.length_c   1.000
_cell.angle_alpha   90.00
_cell.angle_beta   90.00
_cell.angle_gamma   90.00
#
_symmetry.space_group_name_H-M   'P 1'
#
loop_
_entity.id
_entity.type
_entity.pdbx_description
1 polymer ?
#
loop_
_entity_poly.entity_id
_entity_poly.type
_entity_poly.pdbx_seq_one_letter_code
_entity_poly.pdbx_strand_id
1 'polypeptide(L)'
;MRRNAWKMRTITPMNASMAKKQNDIDPKSATQARIKRTEAYAERVRTLFAATVNEILALNRSMPQLDEGEMFSFAGESMKRQKEVERLLRQLHAVATMAIEKGIKLEWAQANEECDKLVQSCFGKRALSSPEFSAWTQRNNAAMNAFIARSEKGLNLSQRVWKAVEQLRDEMEVAITVSVGEGESAAQMSRKVRQYLNDPDLMFRRFRYKDPESGEWRRKWKKRIKDPATGKVKWIDYDKRTYQDQWTGRGYYKSSAQNAMRVARTETNIAYRRADNERWQQMDFVLGQRVNLSRSHPKKDICDKLAGDYPVDFVFDGWHPQCFCFVTPILMDEDEMAKVSEAFLRGEKYVPRGKRITDYPDNFKQWVSEHKEDIAQSRDRGTEPYFIRNNAMAIDEILDPSLKKLTPQQIAAKRHEARTPEQEDEIRRRWKERSERIEAEKRHSRQVNATANNVLNAAAKRFASFGISTAELEEAIKSGNTALIQAQTRTLALAMSAKQQLIKATAKKVNSIADGYSEVDTTALNEALASGNLEAIHKQTRALAQSVLAMKKAEQALSAIIPDAHTWHEQFTLAELQQVYAAVESKLANISTLPLYEQVKAIEKEIKWVSDPTYLKPHKQYPTWNVAQDAYMKKLDEVKKQIAVAEAKDTIDKLKVYVASHPKATTVANAVLEAELLLASGGDMLTIKAKIDYAQKRKELQEKAAAQKAVKGSKIGEVTFKELSKKRQKELLDDYKVNTVEGMDDVMRPATEEAWKGLIEEERMLLTKYTQTYSYLNEPLRNMSYCGGRAKDEYDNDMPKITAALSRVKTKQDMVVRRGTSDYYIPEIGKNLSQAEVGDTFIDGAFLSTACHRDKGFGGSVNMIILIPKGAQGIFAEPFTHYNAGYYDYQTRIWNGTEKVGLGGEFEWIGQRGSRFKVIRKSGKNLYLMLIGQQFTQPTGMTK
;
A
#
# COMPACT_ATOMS: atom_id res chain seq x y z
N MET A 1 30.55 -78.27 -12.33
CA MET A 1 31.42 -77.08 -12.51
C MET A 1 30.60 -76.06 -13.31
N ARG A 2 30.34 -74.81 -12.95
CA ARG A 2 31.02 -73.82 -12.09
C ARG A 2 29.96 -72.97 -11.36
N ARG A 3 30.14 -72.77 -10.06
CA ARG A 3 29.40 -71.78 -9.23
C ARG A 3 30.05 -70.42 -9.44
N ASN A 4 29.31 -69.44 -9.96
CA ASN A 4 29.76 -68.05 -9.98
C ASN A 4 29.43 -67.39 -8.66
N ALA A 5 30.45 -67.28 -7.81
CA ALA A 5 30.43 -66.53 -6.56
C ALA A 5 30.32 -65.02 -6.85
N TRP A 6 29.19 -64.42 -6.45
CA TRP A 6 29.12 -62.98 -6.26
C TRP A 6 29.99 -62.62 -5.05
N LYS A 7 31.16 -62.06 -5.31
CA LYS A 7 32.03 -61.47 -4.28
C LYS A 7 31.27 -60.34 -3.57
N MET A 8 30.74 -60.60 -2.38
CA MET A 8 30.53 -59.55 -1.39
C MET A 8 31.90 -58.89 -1.15
N ARG A 9 32.07 -57.66 -1.63
CA ARG A 9 33.14 -56.79 -1.14
C ARG A 9 32.85 -56.53 0.33
N THR A 10 33.59 -57.20 1.20
CA THR A 10 33.74 -56.83 2.61
C THR A 10 34.13 -55.36 2.67
N ILE A 11 33.19 -54.52 3.11
CA ILE A 11 33.46 -53.14 3.46
C ILE A 11 34.21 -53.20 4.80
N THR A 12 35.49 -52.88 4.76
CA THR A 12 36.31 -52.71 5.96
C THR A 12 35.69 -51.61 6.82
N PRO A 13 35.49 -51.80 8.13
CA PRO A 13 35.06 -50.72 9.01
C PRO A 13 36.03 -49.55 8.89
N MET A 14 35.50 -48.33 8.75
CA MET A 14 36.35 -47.14 8.76
C MET A 14 37.15 -47.10 10.06
N ASN A 15 38.47 -46.96 9.93
CA ASN A 15 39.41 -46.88 11.04
C ASN A 15 38.99 -45.81 12.07
N ALA A 16 39.01 -46.19 13.36
CA ALA A 16 38.57 -45.43 14.52
C ALA A 16 39.17 -44.01 14.68
N SER A 17 40.23 -43.65 13.94
CA SER A 17 40.82 -42.31 13.99
C SER A 17 40.15 -41.29 13.05
N MET A 18 39.36 -41.72 12.05
CA MET A 18 38.65 -40.81 11.13
C MET A 18 37.32 -40.31 11.69
N ALA A 19 36.67 -41.05 12.60
CA ALA A 19 35.46 -40.61 13.30
C ALA A 19 35.73 -39.38 14.20
N LYS A 20 36.95 -39.25 14.75
CA LYS A 20 37.40 -38.06 15.51
C LYS A 20 37.47 -36.77 14.70
N LYS A 21 37.55 -36.83 13.36
CA LYS A 21 37.74 -35.65 12.50
C LYS A 21 36.45 -35.03 11.95
N GLN A 22 35.29 -35.66 12.13
CA GLN A 22 34.03 -35.19 11.50
C GLN A 22 32.98 -34.66 12.48
N ASN A 23 33.24 -34.72 13.79
CA ASN A 23 32.35 -34.23 14.85
C ASN A 23 32.74 -32.83 15.37
N ASP A 24 33.29 -31.98 14.51
CA ASP A 24 33.82 -30.65 14.87
C ASP A 24 32.76 -29.53 14.81
N ILE A 25 31.49 -29.86 15.06
CA ILE A 25 30.45 -28.83 15.26
C ILE A 25 30.34 -28.62 16.76
N ASP A 26 31.04 -27.60 17.27
CA ASP A 26 30.88 -27.12 18.64
C ASP A 26 29.38 -26.86 18.91
N PRO A 27 28.72 -27.58 19.83
CA PRO A 27 27.30 -27.39 20.14
C PRO A 27 26.95 -25.95 20.53
N LYS A 28 27.94 -25.18 21.03
CA LYS A 28 27.75 -23.75 21.31
C LYS A 28 27.65 -22.94 20.04
N SER A 29 28.47 -23.23 19.03
CA SER A 29 28.43 -22.54 17.74
C SER A 29 27.10 -22.78 17.01
N ALA A 30 26.59 -24.02 17.04
CA ALA A 30 25.28 -24.38 16.51
C ALA A 30 24.15 -23.64 17.25
N THR A 31 24.24 -23.56 18.58
CA THR A 31 23.28 -22.80 19.39
C THR A 31 23.30 -21.31 19.07
N GLN A 32 24.47 -20.70 18.89
CA GLN A 32 24.59 -19.30 18.50
C GLN A 32 24.00 -19.04 17.11
N ALA A 33 24.22 -19.96 16.15
CA ALA A 33 23.60 -19.88 14.82
C ALA A 33 22.07 -19.95 14.91
N ARG A 34 21.53 -20.83 15.76
CA ARG A 34 20.08 -20.89 16.05
C ARG A 34 19.57 -19.57 16.64
N ILE A 35 20.25 -19.01 17.64
CA ILE A 35 19.85 -17.73 18.24
C ILE A 35 19.81 -16.62 17.18
N LYS A 36 20.81 -16.55 16.29
CA LYS A 36 20.81 -15.58 15.19
C LYS A 36 19.61 -15.75 14.25
N ARG A 37 19.21 -16.98 13.90
CA ARG A 37 18.00 -17.23 13.10
C ARG A 37 16.73 -16.83 13.85
N THR A 38 16.63 -17.19 15.12
CA THR A 38 15.51 -16.82 15.99
C THR A 38 15.35 -15.30 16.09
N GLU A 39 16.45 -14.56 16.24
CA GLU A 39 16.45 -13.09 16.21
C GLU A 39 16.03 -12.55 14.84
N ALA A 40 16.45 -13.17 13.73
CA ALA A 40 16.01 -12.76 12.40
C ALA A 40 14.50 -12.93 12.19
N TYR A 41 13.88 -13.99 12.73
CA TYR A 41 12.42 -14.14 12.70
C TYR A 41 11.72 -13.07 13.54
N ALA A 42 12.24 -12.77 14.73
CA ALA A 42 11.71 -11.72 15.58
C ALA A 42 11.83 -10.34 14.92
N GLU A 43 12.97 -10.04 14.31
CA GLU A 43 13.20 -8.81 13.57
C GLU A 43 12.24 -8.67 12.38
N ARG A 44 11.97 -9.77 11.67
CA ARG A 44 10.94 -9.78 10.62
C ARG A 44 9.57 -9.36 11.16
N VAL A 45 9.16 -9.88 12.31
CA VAL A 45 7.91 -9.47 12.96
C VAL A 45 7.94 -7.98 13.32
N ARG A 46 9.06 -7.46 13.86
CA ARG A 46 9.22 -6.04 14.16
C ARG A 46 9.07 -5.15 12.91
N THR A 47 9.65 -5.56 11.78
CA THR A 47 9.53 -4.82 10.51
C THR A 47 8.09 -4.77 9.99
N LEU A 48 7.32 -5.85 10.17
CA LEU A 48 5.89 -5.87 9.82
C LEU A 48 5.11 -4.85 10.64
N PHE A 49 5.34 -4.80 11.96
CA PHE A 49 4.73 -3.78 12.83
C PHE A 49 5.10 -2.36 12.38
N ALA A 50 6.38 -2.11 12.10
CA ALA A 50 6.85 -0.80 11.65
C ALA A 50 6.23 -0.38 10.29
N ALA A 51 6.09 -1.31 9.35
CA ALA A 51 5.45 -1.07 8.06
C ALA A 51 3.96 -0.69 8.24
N THR A 52 3.22 -1.47 9.03
CA THR A 52 1.80 -1.17 9.31
C THR A 52 1.63 0.17 10.02
N VAL A 53 2.50 0.52 10.97
CA VAL A 53 2.50 1.85 11.61
C VAL A 53 2.68 2.96 10.58
N ASN A 54 3.57 2.79 9.60
CA ASN A 54 3.76 3.78 8.53
C ASN A 54 2.51 3.92 7.65
N GLU A 55 1.86 2.82 7.31
CA GLU A 55 0.62 2.82 6.53
C GLU A 55 -0.52 3.51 7.28
N ILE A 56 -0.70 3.20 8.57
CA ILE A 56 -1.72 3.86 9.41
C ILE A 56 -1.43 5.37 9.52
N LEU A 57 -0.17 5.76 9.74
CA LEU A 57 0.20 7.18 9.83
C LEU A 57 0.00 7.92 8.50
N ALA A 58 0.14 7.26 7.36
CA ALA A 58 -0.08 7.86 6.04
C ALA A 58 -1.57 8.20 5.76
N LEU A 59 -2.50 7.56 6.50
CA LEU A 59 -3.93 7.90 6.44
C LEU A 59 -4.22 9.27 7.07
N ASN A 60 -3.41 9.71 8.03
CA ASN A 60 -3.57 10.98 8.75
C ASN A 60 -2.81 12.11 8.05
N ARG A 61 -3.42 12.69 7.00
CA ARG A 61 -2.85 13.81 6.21
C ARG A 61 -2.94 15.17 6.92
N SER A 62 -3.81 15.31 7.92
CA SER A 62 -4.01 16.54 8.72
C SER A 62 -3.97 16.21 10.21
N MET A 63 -3.54 17.17 11.03
CA MET A 63 -3.58 17.06 12.48
C MET A 63 -5.04 16.96 12.96
N PRO A 64 -5.41 15.96 13.76
CA PRO A 64 -6.72 15.95 14.42
C PRO A 64 -6.79 17.09 15.44
N GLN A 65 -7.93 17.76 15.52
CA GLN A 65 -8.23 18.69 16.61
C GLN A 65 -8.80 17.89 17.77
N LEU A 66 -8.25 18.09 18.97
CA LEU A 66 -8.68 17.43 20.21
C LEU A 66 -8.95 18.52 21.25
N ASP A 67 -10.07 18.42 21.96
CA ASP A 67 -10.37 19.32 23.07
C ASP A 67 -9.46 19.02 24.28
N GLU A 68 -9.33 19.99 25.20
CA GLU A 68 -8.48 19.85 26.37
C GLU A 68 -8.96 18.68 27.26
N GLY A 69 -8.13 17.64 27.37
CA GLY A 69 -8.45 16.42 28.13
C GLY A 69 -9.03 15.28 27.30
N GLU A 70 -9.35 15.50 26.03
CA GLU A 70 -9.86 14.47 25.12
C GLU A 70 -8.74 13.54 24.61
N MET A 71 -9.07 12.27 24.36
CA MET A 71 -8.13 11.32 23.76
C MET A 71 -8.49 11.03 22.31
N PHE A 72 -7.48 10.98 21.47
CA PHE A 72 -7.63 10.54 20.09
C PHE A 72 -8.13 9.10 20.07
N SER A 73 -9.16 8.84 19.26
CA SER A 73 -9.58 7.48 18.93
C SER A 73 -9.82 7.35 17.44
N PHE A 74 -9.36 6.25 16.86
CA PHE A 74 -9.63 5.93 15.46
C PHE A 74 -11.13 5.75 15.18
N ALA A 75 -11.93 5.41 16.20
CA ALA A 75 -13.38 5.28 16.09
C ALA A 75 -14.11 6.64 16.05
N GLY A 76 -13.56 7.66 16.71
CA GLY A 76 -14.17 9.00 16.79
C GLY A 76 -13.99 9.86 15.54
N GLU A 77 -12.99 9.55 14.70
CA GLU A 77 -12.64 10.40 13.55
C GLU A 77 -13.54 10.22 12.32
N SER A 78 -13.77 8.98 11.87
CA SER A 78 -14.76 8.63 10.85
C SER A 78 -14.89 7.11 10.70
N MET A 79 -16.10 6.63 10.38
CA MET A 79 -16.35 5.21 10.10
C MET A 79 -15.46 4.63 8.99
N LYS A 80 -15.07 5.46 8.01
CA LYS A 80 -14.17 5.05 6.91
C LYS A 80 -12.74 4.84 7.41
N ARG A 81 -12.21 5.75 8.24
CA ARG A 81 -10.85 5.63 8.81
C ARG A 81 -10.76 4.47 9.79
N GLN A 82 -11.77 4.31 10.66
CA GLN A 82 -11.83 3.17 11.57
C GLN A 82 -11.74 1.84 10.80
N LYS A 83 -12.56 1.65 9.77
CA LYS A 83 -12.54 0.44 8.94
C LYS A 83 -11.19 0.18 8.28
N GLU A 84 -10.52 1.23 7.81
CA GLU A 84 -9.22 1.10 7.16
C GLU A 84 -8.10 0.75 8.16
N VAL A 85 -8.09 1.36 9.34
CA VAL A 85 -7.14 1.01 10.42
C VAL A 85 -7.38 -0.42 10.90
N GLU A 86 -8.63 -0.82 11.11
CA GLU A 86 -8.97 -2.20 11.47
C GLU A 86 -8.54 -3.19 10.37
N ARG A 87 -8.70 -2.84 9.10
CA ARG A 87 -8.23 -3.64 7.96
C ARG A 87 -6.71 -3.84 8.02
N LEU A 88 -5.95 -2.77 8.26
CA LEU A 88 -4.49 -2.81 8.39
C LEU A 88 -4.02 -3.65 9.58
N LEU A 89 -4.69 -3.54 10.73
CA LEU A 89 -4.38 -4.33 11.92
C LEU A 89 -4.70 -5.82 11.71
N ARG A 90 -5.83 -6.16 11.07
CA ARG A 90 -6.15 -7.56 10.69
C ARG A 90 -5.13 -8.12 9.71
N GLN A 91 -4.67 -7.30 8.76
CA GLN A 91 -3.61 -7.68 7.83
C GLN A 91 -2.31 -7.96 8.58
N LEU A 92 -1.88 -7.07 9.49
CA LEU A 92 -0.72 -7.26 10.36
C LEU A 92 -0.80 -8.56 11.16
N HIS A 93 -1.96 -8.83 11.75
CA HIS A 93 -2.21 -10.06 12.51
C HIS A 93 -2.01 -11.31 11.66
N ALA A 94 -2.60 -11.36 10.47
CA ALA A 94 -2.47 -12.49 9.56
C ALA A 94 -1.00 -12.70 9.14
N VAL A 95 -0.33 -11.64 8.67
CA VAL A 95 1.06 -11.75 8.18
C VAL A 95 2.06 -12.07 9.29
N ALA A 96 1.88 -11.52 10.50
CA ALA A 96 2.73 -11.82 11.65
C ALA A 96 2.53 -13.25 12.14
N THR A 97 1.29 -13.74 12.21
CA THR A 97 0.98 -15.13 12.59
C THR A 97 1.61 -16.11 11.60
N MET A 98 1.45 -15.87 10.30
CA MET A 98 2.08 -16.68 9.25
C MET A 98 3.61 -16.64 9.32
N ALA A 99 4.20 -15.47 9.59
CA ALA A 99 5.66 -15.34 9.70
C ALA A 99 6.22 -16.16 10.87
N ILE A 100 5.52 -16.17 12.02
CA ILE A 100 5.90 -16.97 13.18
C ILE A 100 5.71 -18.46 12.91
N GLU A 101 4.58 -18.87 12.33
CA GLU A 101 4.33 -20.27 11.95
C GLU A 101 5.36 -20.78 10.95
N LYS A 102 5.76 -19.95 9.97
CA LYS A 102 6.85 -20.27 9.05
C LYS A 102 8.17 -20.44 9.78
N GLY A 103 8.50 -19.56 10.73
CA GLY A 103 9.69 -19.70 11.58
C GLY A 103 9.69 -21.02 12.38
N ILE A 104 8.53 -21.41 12.92
CA ILE A 104 8.36 -22.69 13.64
C ILE A 104 8.68 -23.87 12.71
N LYS A 105 8.11 -23.89 11.50
CA LYS A 105 8.35 -24.95 10.51
C LYS A 105 9.83 -25.01 10.08
N LEU A 106 10.47 -23.85 9.89
CA LEU A 106 11.88 -23.77 9.53
C LEU A 106 12.79 -24.30 10.64
N GLU A 107 12.56 -23.92 11.90
CA GLU A 107 13.37 -24.42 13.01
C GLU A 107 13.11 -25.90 13.29
N TRP A 108 11.88 -26.39 13.11
CA TRP A 108 11.57 -27.82 13.19
C TRP A 108 12.30 -28.61 12.10
N ALA A 109 12.35 -28.10 10.88
CA ALA A 109 13.11 -28.70 9.78
C ALA A 109 14.63 -28.65 10.03
N GLN A 110 15.15 -27.54 10.58
CA GLN A 110 16.57 -27.44 10.91
C GLN A 110 16.96 -28.40 12.03
N ALA A 111 16.15 -28.53 13.08
CA ALA A 111 16.38 -29.52 14.14
C ALA A 111 16.45 -30.92 13.55
N ASN A 112 15.48 -31.29 12.71
CA ASN A 112 15.46 -32.54 11.96
C ASN A 112 16.73 -32.78 11.11
N GLU A 113 17.27 -31.73 10.48
CA GLU A 113 18.52 -31.81 9.70
C GLU A 113 19.75 -32.03 10.60
N GLU A 114 19.86 -31.33 11.72
CA GLU A 114 20.95 -31.54 12.70
C GLU A 114 20.90 -32.94 13.29
N CYS A 115 19.69 -33.43 13.54
CA CYS A 115 19.44 -34.76 14.02
C CYS A 115 19.82 -35.82 12.95
N ASP A 116 19.64 -35.56 11.66
CA ASP A 116 20.14 -36.42 10.58
C ASP A 116 21.66 -36.42 10.51
N LYS A 117 22.31 -35.26 10.72
CA LYS A 117 23.78 -35.17 10.81
C LYS A 117 24.31 -36.02 11.96
N LEU A 118 23.61 -36.05 13.10
CA LEU A 118 23.91 -36.94 14.22
C LEU A 118 23.79 -38.42 13.84
N VAL A 119 22.69 -38.83 13.19
CA VAL A 119 22.54 -40.21 12.73
C VAL A 119 23.63 -40.57 11.71
N GLN A 120 23.96 -39.65 10.80
CA GLN A 120 25.02 -39.83 9.82
C GLN A 120 26.41 -39.94 10.47
N SER A 121 26.70 -39.18 11.53
CA SER A 121 27.99 -39.28 12.21
C SER A 121 28.15 -40.60 12.96
N CYS A 122 27.07 -41.13 13.51
CA CYS A 122 27.08 -42.42 14.20
C CYS A 122 27.07 -43.63 13.25
N PHE A 123 26.26 -43.63 12.19
CA PHE A 123 25.97 -44.82 11.37
C PHE A 123 26.35 -44.67 9.88
N GLY A 124 26.90 -43.52 9.48
CA GLY A 124 27.28 -43.22 8.10
C GLY A 124 26.11 -42.78 7.20
N LYS A 125 26.45 -42.30 5.99
CA LYS A 125 25.48 -41.70 5.05
C LYS A 125 24.36 -42.64 4.60
N ARG A 126 24.63 -43.95 4.54
CA ARG A 126 23.66 -44.95 4.06
C ARG A 126 22.48 -45.12 5.02
N ALA A 127 22.64 -44.75 6.30
CA ALA A 127 21.57 -44.81 7.28
C ALA A 127 20.40 -43.89 6.91
N LEU A 128 20.65 -42.73 6.28
CA LEU A 128 19.59 -41.80 5.89
C LEU A 128 18.70 -42.29 4.75
N SER A 129 19.19 -43.23 3.94
CA SER A 129 18.51 -43.74 2.75
C SER A 129 17.91 -45.14 2.91
N SER A 130 18.19 -45.83 4.03
CA SER A 130 17.79 -47.23 4.16
C SER A 130 16.45 -47.36 4.91
N PRO A 131 15.48 -48.14 4.40
CA PRO A 131 14.14 -48.28 5.00
C PRO A 131 14.15 -48.68 6.48
N GLU A 132 15.17 -49.41 6.90
CA GLU A 132 15.34 -49.92 8.26
C GLU A 132 15.60 -48.81 9.28
N PHE A 133 16.12 -47.64 8.87
CA PHE A 133 16.32 -46.46 9.73
C PHE A 133 15.22 -45.41 9.56
N SER A 134 14.13 -45.74 8.87
CA SER A 134 13.02 -44.81 8.66
C SER A 134 12.49 -44.26 9.99
N ALA A 135 12.41 -45.07 11.05
CA ALA A 135 12.00 -44.64 12.39
C ALA A 135 12.87 -43.50 12.97
N TRP A 136 14.19 -43.52 12.78
CA TRP A 136 15.08 -42.47 13.31
C TRP A 136 15.12 -41.21 12.43
N THR A 137 14.71 -41.33 11.17
CA THR A 137 14.70 -40.23 10.18
C THR A 137 13.32 -39.61 9.99
N GLN A 138 12.29 -40.11 10.70
CA GLN A 138 10.94 -39.55 10.67
C GLN A 138 10.96 -38.08 11.08
N ARG A 139 10.25 -37.24 10.30
CA ARG A 139 10.22 -35.78 10.50
C ARG A 139 9.26 -35.33 11.60
N ASN A 140 8.45 -36.25 12.12
CA ASN A 140 7.47 -36.02 13.19
C ASN A 140 6.49 -34.87 12.88
N ASN A 141 5.97 -34.82 11.64
CA ASN A 141 5.03 -33.79 11.20
C ASN A 141 3.74 -33.72 12.06
N ALA A 142 3.30 -34.86 12.61
CA ALA A 142 2.15 -34.90 13.51
C ALA A 142 2.43 -34.13 14.82
N ALA A 143 3.62 -34.32 15.40
CA ALA A 143 4.05 -33.58 16.60
C ALA A 143 4.22 -32.08 16.30
N MET A 144 4.76 -31.71 15.12
CA MET A 144 4.84 -30.32 14.67
C MET A 144 3.44 -29.68 14.56
N ASN A 145 2.49 -30.38 13.94
CA ASN A 145 1.12 -29.88 13.78
C ASN A 145 0.41 -29.75 15.14
N ALA A 146 0.59 -30.71 16.04
CA ALA A 146 0.08 -30.63 17.41
C ALA A 146 0.69 -29.44 18.17
N PHE A 147 2.00 -29.20 17.98
CA PHE A 147 2.68 -28.04 18.55
C PHE A 147 2.13 -26.71 18.03
N ILE A 148 1.89 -26.58 16.72
CA ILE A 148 1.31 -25.37 16.11
C ILE A 148 -0.13 -25.14 16.59
N ALA A 149 -0.92 -26.21 16.70
CA ALA A 149 -2.32 -26.16 17.11
C ALA A 149 -2.53 -25.95 18.62
N ARG A 150 -1.48 -26.05 19.44
CA ARG A 150 -1.60 -25.99 20.90
C ARG A 150 -2.07 -24.63 21.41
N SER A 151 -2.78 -24.66 22.53
CA SER A 151 -3.18 -23.48 23.28
C SER A 151 -2.30 -23.29 24.51
N GLU A 152 -1.82 -22.07 24.70
CA GLU A 152 -1.01 -21.64 25.85
C GLU A 152 -1.84 -20.68 26.70
N LYS A 153 -2.15 -21.05 27.95
CA LYS A 153 -3.07 -20.31 28.84
C LYS A 153 -4.43 -20.05 28.19
N GLY A 154 -4.97 -21.06 27.48
CA GLY A 154 -6.22 -20.95 26.73
C GLY A 154 -6.13 -20.17 25.42
N LEU A 155 -4.94 -19.71 25.02
CA LEU A 155 -4.74 -18.93 23.79
C LEU A 155 -3.89 -19.68 22.77
N ASN A 156 -4.42 -19.91 21.58
CA ASN A 156 -3.64 -20.44 20.47
C ASN A 156 -2.63 -19.41 19.94
N LEU A 157 -1.76 -19.81 18.99
CA LEU A 157 -0.75 -18.91 18.41
C LEU A 157 -1.36 -17.62 17.84
N SER A 158 -2.43 -17.74 17.04
CA SER A 158 -3.11 -16.60 16.41
C SER A 158 -3.64 -15.61 17.45
N GLN A 159 -4.27 -16.09 18.53
CA GLN A 159 -4.78 -15.25 19.61
C GLN A 159 -3.66 -14.54 20.37
N ARG A 160 -2.51 -15.20 20.59
CA ARG A 160 -1.34 -14.58 21.24
C ARG A 160 -0.71 -13.48 20.38
N VAL A 161 -0.75 -13.62 19.05
CA VAL A 161 -0.30 -12.57 18.12
C VAL A 161 -1.32 -11.44 18.06
N TRP A 162 -2.61 -11.76 17.97
CA TRP A 162 -3.70 -10.76 17.98
C TRP A 162 -3.60 -9.84 19.19
N LYS A 163 -3.30 -10.40 20.35
CA LYS A 163 -3.03 -9.67 21.58
C LYS A 163 -1.99 -8.55 21.41
N ALA A 164 -0.86 -8.82 20.74
CA ALA A 164 0.14 -7.78 20.49
C ALA A 164 -0.33 -6.74 19.46
N VAL A 165 -1.17 -7.12 18.50
CA VAL A 165 -1.74 -6.22 17.49
C VAL A 165 -2.82 -5.31 18.09
N GLU A 166 -3.64 -5.83 18.99
CA GLU A 166 -4.62 -5.07 19.76
C GLU A 166 -3.92 -4.00 20.60
N GLN A 167 -2.85 -4.37 21.31
CA GLN A 167 -2.02 -3.42 22.04
C GLN A 167 -1.46 -2.31 21.12
N LEU A 168 -1.04 -2.63 19.89
CA LEU A 168 -0.52 -1.63 18.94
C LEU A 168 -1.56 -0.55 18.65
N ARG A 169 -2.82 -0.92 18.44
CA ARG A 169 -3.92 0.04 18.21
C ARG A 169 -4.00 1.05 19.35
N ASP A 170 -4.04 0.56 20.57
CA ASP A 170 -4.21 1.38 21.76
C ASP A 170 -2.94 2.25 22.00
N GLU A 171 -1.74 1.71 21.74
CA GLU A 171 -0.49 2.48 21.79
C GLU A 171 -0.49 3.62 20.76
N MET A 172 -1.01 3.39 19.56
CA MET A 172 -1.08 4.42 18.52
C MET A 172 -2.05 5.53 18.87
N GLU A 173 -3.23 5.21 19.41
CA GLU A 173 -4.21 6.21 19.86
C GLU A 173 -3.61 7.13 20.92
N VAL A 174 -2.88 6.56 21.88
CA VAL A 174 -2.22 7.35 22.92
C VAL A 174 -1.04 8.13 22.36
N ALA A 175 -0.21 7.52 21.52
CA ALA A 175 0.94 8.19 20.90
C ALA A 175 0.50 9.42 20.09
N ILE A 176 -0.60 9.29 19.33
CA ILE A 176 -1.20 10.41 18.59
C ILE A 176 -1.69 11.48 19.57
N THR A 177 -2.44 11.10 20.61
CA THR A 177 -2.93 12.03 21.63
C THR A 177 -1.80 12.86 22.26
N VAL A 178 -0.69 12.22 22.63
CA VAL A 178 0.47 12.91 23.22
C VAL A 178 1.12 13.84 22.19
N SER A 179 1.30 13.41 20.94
CA SER A 179 1.91 14.24 19.89
C SER A 179 1.05 15.43 19.45
N VAL A 180 -0.29 15.31 19.51
CA VAL A 180 -1.22 16.42 19.23
C VAL A 180 -1.16 17.46 20.33
N GLY A 181 -1.20 17.04 21.60
CA GLY A 181 -1.08 17.94 22.75
C GLY A 181 0.27 18.68 22.81
N GLU A 182 1.31 18.20 22.12
CA GLU A 182 2.61 18.86 22.05
C GLU A 182 2.67 20.03 21.03
N GLY A 183 1.63 20.18 20.19
CA GLY A 183 1.48 21.28 19.22
C GLY A 183 2.33 21.12 17.95
N GLU A 184 2.65 19.88 17.56
CA GLU A 184 3.59 19.61 16.47
C GLU A 184 2.93 19.55 15.08
N SER A 185 3.69 19.81 14.01
CA SER A 185 3.22 19.61 12.63
C SER A 185 2.95 18.12 12.33
N ALA A 186 2.10 17.81 11.33
CA ALA A 186 1.77 16.41 10.96
C ALA A 186 3.02 15.55 10.66
N ALA A 187 4.07 16.13 10.08
CA ALA A 187 5.33 15.44 9.82
C ALA A 187 6.14 15.15 11.10
N GLN A 188 6.10 16.06 12.09
CA GLN A 188 6.73 15.86 13.39
C GLN A 188 5.96 14.86 14.25
N MET A 189 4.62 14.96 14.26
CA MET A 189 3.70 14.00 14.88
C MET A 189 4.03 12.56 14.45
N SER A 190 4.15 12.32 13.15
CA SER A 190 4.51 11.01 12.61
C SER A 190 5.86 10.48 13.14
N ARG A 191 6.87 11.34 13.31
CA ARG A 191 8.17 10.96 13.88
C ARG A 191 8.06 10.65 15.38
N LYS A 192 7.32 11.48 16.14
CA LYS A 192 7.08 11.28 17.57
C LYS A 192 6.28 10.02 17.86
N VAL A 193 5.23 9.73 17.09
CA VAL A 193 4.47 8.49 17.26
C VAL A 193 5.40 7.28 17.13
N ARG A 194 6.27 7.22 16.12
CA ARG A 194 7.27 6.15 16.01
C ARG A 194 8.24 6.11 17.19
N GLN A 195 8.69 7.27 17.67
CA GLN A 195 9.55 7.36 18.86
C GLN A 195 8.85 6.77 20.08
N TYR A 196 7.57 7.11 20.29
CA TYR A 196 6.77 6.62 21.41
C TYR A 196 6.47 5.12 21.33
N LEU A 197 6.17 4.58 20.15
CA LEU A 197 5.94 3.14 19.98
C LEU A 197 7.23 2.32 20.23
N ASN A 198 8.40 2.89 19.93
CA ASN A 198 9.69 2.26 20.19
C ASN A 198 10.13 2.42 21.66
N ASP A 199 9.84 3.56 22.29
CA ASP A 199 10.11 3.85 23.70
C ASP A 199 8.86 4.34 24.44
N PRO A 200 8.00 3.40 24.89
CA PRO A 200 6.74 3.72 25.56
C PRO A 200 6.88 4.48 26.89
N ASP A 201 8.08 4.50 27.49
CA ASP A 201 8.34 5.23 28.76
C ASP A 201 8.28 6.75 28.56
N LEU A 202 8.40 7.20 27.31
CA LEU A 202 8.19 8.58 26.93
C LEU A 202 6.71 9.01 27.00
N MET A 203 5.76 8.07 26.89
CA MET A 203 4.31 8.38 26.98
C MET A 203 3.77 8.26 28.40
N PHE A 204 4.28 7.29 29.18
CA PHE A 204 3.69 6.92 30.48
C PHE A 204 4.74 6.73 31.57
N ARG A 205 4.40 7.15 32.81
CA ARG A 205 5.23 6.92 33.99
C ARG A 205 4.40 6.52 35.20
N ARG A 206 4.94 5.63 36.05
CA ARG A 206 4.31 5.23 37.32
C ARG A 206 4.72 6.15 38.45
N PHE A 207 3.73 6.69 39.15
CA PHE A 207 3.92 7.51 40.33
C PHE A 207 3.41 6.77 41.57
N ARG A 208 4.15 6.85 42.67
CA ARG A 208 3.68 6.40 43.98
C ARG A 208 2.76 7.47 44.56
N TYR A 209 1.64 7.05 45.13
CA TYR A 209 0.74 7.90 45.91
C TYR A 209 0.31 7.17 47.16
N LYS A 210 -0.03 7.91 48.20
CA LYS A 210 -0.59 7.35 49.42
C LYS A 210 -2.11 7.33 49.24
N ASP A 211 -2.69 6.15 49.38
CA ASP A 211 -4.13 5.98 49.27
C ASP A 211 -4.83 6.75 50.42
N PRO A 212 -5.78 7.66 50.15
CA PRO A 212 -6.34 8.52 51.18
C PRO A 212 -7.17 7.77 52.23
N GLU A 213 -7.77 6.64 51.86
CA GLU A 213 -8.64 5.85 52.74
C GLU A 213 -7.85 4.79 53.53
N SER A 214 -6.92 4.10 52.87
CA SER A 214 -6.17 2.98 53.48
C SER A 214 -4.79 3.38 54.01
N GLY A 215 -4.26 4.55 53.65
CA GLY A 215 -2.93 5.01 54.05
C GLY A 215 -1.77 4.22 53.41
N GLU A 216 -2.06 3.22 52.58
CA GLU A 216 -1.06 2.38 51.92
C GLU A 216 -0.43 3.07 50.71
N TRP A 217 0.84 2.75 50.45
CA TRP A 217 1.53 3.21 49.25
C TRP A 217 1.03 2.44 48.02
N ARG A 218 0.25 3.11 47.18
CA ARG A 218 -0.19 2.58 45.89
C ARG A 218 0.56 3.24 44.75
N ARG A 219 0.39 2.70 43.54
CA ARG A 219 1.02 3.22 42.31
C ARG A 219 -0.05 3.49 41.28
N LYS A 220 -0.07 4.70 40.73
CA LYS A 220 -0.93 5.08 39.60
C LYS A 220 -0.11 5.41 38.37
N TRP A 221 -0.70 5.15 37.20
CA TRP A 221 -0.12 5.57 35.93
C TRP A 221 -0.44 7.03 35.68
N LYS A 222 0.53 7.75 35.11
CA LYS A 222 0.32 9.09 34.61
C LYS A 222 0.72 9.18 33.15
N LYS A 223 -0.04 9.95 32.36
CA LYS A 223 0.23 10.26 30.94
C LYS A 223 0.96 11.59 30.84
N ARG A 224 1.91 11.66 29.91
CA ARG A 224 2.61 12.91 29.58
C ARG A 224 1.68 13.86 28.81
N ILE A 225 1.60 15.11 29.24
CA ILE A 225 0.93 16.19 28.51
C ILE A 225 1.82 17.44 28.50
N LYS A 226 1.61 18.33 27.55
CA LYS A 226 2.23 19.65 27.53
C LYS A 226 1.17 20.68 27.89
N ASP A 227 1.48 21.54 28.86
CA ASP A 227 0.58 22.60 29.27
C ASP A 227 0.48 23.66 28.15
N PRO A 228 -0.72 23.96 27.64
CA PRO A 228 -0.91 24.90 26.52
C PRO A 228 -0.45 26.34 26.84
N ALA A 229 -0.60 26.77 28.09
CA ALA A 229 -0.30 28.13 28.54
C ALA A 229 1.19 28.34 28.85
N THR A 230 1.88 27.32 29.37
CA THR A 230 3.27 27.45 29.84
C THR A 230 4.29 26.68 28.98
N GLY A 231 3.84 25.80 28.08
CA GLY A 231 4.68 24.94 27.27
C GLY A 231 5.47 23.87 28.05
N LYS A 232 5.27 23.77 29.36
CA LYS A 232 5.97 22.82 30.25
C LYS A 232 5.31 21.45 30.22
N VAL A 233 6.11 20.40 30.35
CA VAL A 233 5.63 19.02 30.45
C VAL A 233 5.02 18.77 31.84
N LYS A 234 3.79 18.27 31.87
CA LYS A 234 3.06 17.84 33.09
C LYS A 234 2.62 16.38 32.97
N TRP A 235 2.32 15.77 34.10
CA TRP A 235 1.88 14.37 34.19
C TRP A 235 0.48 14.33 34.82
N ILE A 236 -0.53 13.96 34.04
CA ILE A 236 -1.90 13.81 34.51
C ILE A 236 -2.19 12.38 34.90
N ASP A 237 -3.07 12.19 35.88
CA ASP A 237 -3.54 10.86 36.25
C ASP A 237 -4.18 10.21 35.03
N TYR A 238 -3.78 8.97 34.78
CA TYR A 238 -4.26 8.19 33.65
C TYR A 238 -4.86 6.91 34.22
N ASP A 239 -6.19 6.82 34.19
CA ASP A 239 -6.87 5.58 34.56
C ASP A 239 -6.63 4.56 33.46
N LYS A 240 -5.70 3.66 33.76
CA LYS A 240 -5.27 2.62 32.85
C LYS A 240 -6.30 1.49 32.71
N ARG A 241 -7.39 1.46 33.49
CA ARG A 241 -8.40 0.39 33.35
C ARG A 241 -9.07 0.34 31.97
N THR A 242 -9.10 1.46 31.24
CA THR A 242 -9.52 1.54 29.82
C THR A 242 -8.49 0.92 28.85
N TYR A 243 -7.25 0.76 29.30
CA TYR A 243 -6.12 0.13 28.63
C TYR A 243 -5.80 -1.18 29.37
N GLN A 244 -6.65 -2.19 29.16
CA GLN A 244 -6.75 -3.46 29.90
C GLN A 244 -5.49 -3.84 30.72
N ASP A 245 -5.66 -4.13 32.02
CA ASP A 245 -4.61 -4.49 33.01
C ASP A 245 -3.66 -5.65 32.59
N GLN A 246 -4.00 -6.35 31.50
CA GLN A 246 -3.27 -7.45 30.89
C GLN A 246 -1.87 -7.06 30.36
N TRP A 247 -1.63 -5.79 30.01
CA TRP A 247 -0.41 -5.35 29.30
C TRP A 247 0.71 -4.82 30.19
N THR A 248 0.49 -4.71 31.51
CA THR A 248 1.51 -4.20 32.45
C THR A 248 1.76 -5.06 33.69
N GLY A 249 1.36 -6.33 33.62
CA GLY A 249 1.78 -7.34 34.57
C GLY A 249 3.25 -7.78 34.39
N ARG A 250 3.76 -8.56 35.35
CA ARG A 250 5.06 -9.23 35.19
C ARG A 250 5.03 -10.09 33.92
N GLY A 251 6.02 -9.91 33.04
CA GLY A 251 6.17 -10.70 31.82
C GLY A 251 5.68 -10.05 30.52
N TYR A 252 5.13 -8.82 30.56
CA TYR A 252 4.74 -8.05 29.36
C TYR A 252 5.68 -6.86 29.12
N TYR A 253 6.00 -6.62 27.85
CA TYR A 253 6.67 -5.39 27.41
C TYR A 253 5.63 -4.29 27.21
N LYS A 254 6.05 -3.05 27.45
CA LYS A 254 5.21 -1.88 27.16
C LYS A 254 5.05 -1.60 25.67
N SER A 255 5.89 -2.22 24.82
CA SER A 255 5.84 -2.10 23.37
C SER A 255 5.19 -3.34 22.77
N SER A 256 4.14 -3.14 21.99
CA SER A 256 3.44 -4.15 21.20
C SER A 256 4.38 -4.98 20.32
N ALA A 257 5.30 -4.31 19.60
CA ALA A 257 6.28 -4.96 18.75
C ALA A 257 7.22 -5.88 19.56
N GLN A 258 7.69 -5.46 20.74
CA GLN A 258 8.52 -6.30 21.61
C GLN A 258 7.76 -7.53 22.13
N ASN A 259 6.46 -7.39 22.42
CA ASN A 259 5.62 -8.52 22.80
C ASN A 259 5.48 -9.54 21.65
N ALA A 260 5.26 -9.07 20.41
CA ALA A 260 5.20 -9.93 19.23
C ALA A 260 6.55 -10.62 18.95
N MET A 261 7.66 -9.89 19.09
CA MET A 261 9.01 -10.45 19.01
C MET A 261 9.25 -11.54 20.07
N ARG A 262 8.81 -11.33 21.32
CA ARG A 262 8.91 -12.35 22.38
C ARG A 262 8.21 -13.63 21.97
N VAL A 263 6.99 -13.53 21.43
CA VAL A 263 6.24 -14.70 20.95
C VAL A 263 7.04 -15.40 19.85
N ALA A 264 7.50 -14.65 18.84
CA ALA A 264 8.32 -15.21 17.75
C ALA A 264 9.56 -15.96 18.27
N ARG A 265 10.33 -15.35 19.18
CA ARG A 265 11.53 -15.96 19.77
C ARG A 265 11.22 -17.22 20.56
N THR A 266 10.19 -17.15 21.40
CA THR A 266 9.84 -18.23 22.32
C THR A 266 9.31 -19.43 21.54
N GLU A 267 8.38 -19.21 20.60
CA GLU A 267 7.76 -20.29 19.83
C GLU A 267 8.76 -21.01 18.91
N THR A 268 9.63 -20.27 18.23
CA THR A 268 10.63 -20.86 17.32
C THR A 268 11.71 -21.63 18.08
N ASN A 269 12.16 -21.14 19.23
CA ASN A 269 13.10 -21.88 20.08
C ASN A 269 12.48 -23.14 20.67
N ILE A 270 11.22 -23.09 21.13
CA ILE A 270 10.54 -24.27 21.65
C ILE A 270 10.33 -25.29 20.52
N ALA A 271 9.94 -24.86 19.32
CA ALA A 271 9.77 -25.74 18.17
C ALA A 271 11.02 -26.57 17.88
N TYR A 272 12.19 -25.94 17.88
CA TYR A 272 13.47 -26.62 17.72
C TYR A 272 13.69 -27.68 18.80
N ARG A 273 13.50 -27.32 20.08
CA ARG A 273 13.74 -28.23 21.22
C ARG A 273 12.78 -29.41 21.23
N ARG A 274 11.52 -29.18 20.86
CA ARG A 274 10.51 -30.23 20.73
C ARG A 274 10.84 -31.20 19.59
N ALA A 275 11.27 -30.69 18.45
CA ALA A 275 11.70 -31.53 17.34
C ALA A 275 12.87 -32.45 17.75
N ASP A 276 13.87 -31.91 18.44
CA ASP A 276 14.99 -32.70 18.99
C ASP A 276 14.51 -33.74 20.01
N ASN A 277 13.69 -33.35 20.98
CA ASN A 277 13.20 -34.25 22.02
C ASN A 277 12.39 -35.43 21.44
N GLU A 278 11.47 -35.15 20.51
CA GLU A 278 10.66 -36.17 19.82
C GLU A 278 11.54 -37.15 19.02
N ARG A 279 12.56 -36.62 18.33
CA ARG A 279 13.54 -37.42 17.58
C ARG A 279 14.38 -38.32 18.50
N TRP A 280 14.91 -37.75 19.58
CA TRP A 280 15.79 -38.48 20.49
C TRP A 280 15.07 -39.60 21.25
N GLN A 281 13.78 -39.46 21.55
CA GLN A 281 12.99 -40.53 22.15
C GLN A 281 12.91 -41.79 21.26
N GLN A 282 12.97 -41.62 19.93
CA GLN A 282 12.92 -42.70 18.95
C GLN A 282 14.28 -43.34 18.69
N MET A 283 15.37 -42.74 19.18
CA MET A 283 16.74 -43.18 18.96
C MET A 283 17.25 -44.01 20.15
N ASP A 284 17.42 -45.31 19.95
CA ASP A 284 17.85 -46.21 21.02
C ASP A 284 19.29 -45.95 21.51
N PHE A 285 20.09 -45.26 20.70
CA PHE A 285 21.47 -44.90 21.03
C PHE A 285 21.61 -43.61 21.84
N VAL A 286 20.52 -42.89 22.07
CA VAL A 286 20.47 -41.72 22.95
C VAL A 286 20.03 -42.16 24.35
N LEU A 287 20.94 -42.08 25.32
CA LEU A 287 20.74 -42.55 26.69
C LEU A 287 20.04 -41.52 27.59
N GLY A 288 20.08 -40.24 27.22
CA GLY A 288 19.50 -39.11 27.93
C GLY A 288 19.85 -37.80 27.24
N GLN A 289 19.63 -36.67 27.92
CA GLN A 289 19.94 -35.34 27.40
C GLN A 289 20.62 -34.47 28.46
N ARG A 290 21.60 -33.67 28.06
CA ARG A 290 22.28 -32.70 28.93
C ARG A 290 21.75 -31.31 28.65
N VAL A 291 21.25 -30.63 29.69
CA VAL A 291 20.83 -29.23 29.62
C VAL A 291 22.05 -28.33 29.87
N ASN A 292 22.47 -27.62 28.83
CA ASN A 292 23.64 -26.73 28.84
C ASN A 292 23.24 -25.25 28.91
N LEU A 293 24.09 -24.48 29.60
CA LEU A 293 23.95 -23.03 29.70
C LEU A 293 24.41 -22.35 28.39
N SER A 294 23.66 -21.34 27.97
CA SER A 294 24.02 -20.51 26.80
C SER A 294 25.22 -19.57 27.05
N ARG A 295 25.60 -19.37 28.34
CA ARG A 295 26.51 -18.32 28.83
C ARG A 295 26.06 -16.87 28.56
N SER A 296 24.82 -16.68 28.11
CA SER A 296 24.19 -15.37 27.91
C SER A 296 23.34 -14.93 29.11
N HIS A 297 23.64 -15.40 30.32
CA HIS A 297 22.95 -15.00 31.56
C HIS A 297 23.70 -13.82 32.19
N PRO A 298 23.21 -12.57 32.11
CA PRO A 298 23.90 -11.42 32.69
C PRO A 298 23.89 -11.45 34.23
N LYS A 299 22.95 -12.21 34.80
CA LYS A 299 22.80 -12.47 36.24
C LYS A 299 22.47 -13.95 36.42
N LYS A 300 23.00 -14.55 37.48
CA LYS A 300 22.66 -15.93 37.83
C LYS A 300 21.14 -16.08 37.99
N ASP A 301 20.56 -17.05 37.32
CA ASP A 301 19.14 -17.33 37.33
C ASP A 301 18.84 -18.83 37.53
N ILE A 302 17.58 -19.23 37.31
CA ILE A 302 17.14 -20.62 37.47
C ILE A 302 17.86 -21.58 36.52
N CYS A 303 18.32 -21.10 35.35
CA CYS A 303 19.04 -21.94 34.40
C CYS A 303 20.34 -22.46 35.00
N ASP A 304 21.06 -21.61 35.74
CA ASP A 304 22.34 -21.98 36.37
C ASP A 304 22.14 -23.03 37.47
N LYS A 305 20.99 -22.99 38.16
CA LYS A 305 20.64 -23.95 39.22
C LYS A 305 20.22 -25.30 38.67
N LEU A 306 19.50 -25.34 37.56
CA LEU A 306 18.86 -26.54 37.01
C LEU A 306 19.62 -27.16 35.82
N ALA A 307 20.81 -26.68 35.49
CA ALA A 307 21.66 -27.35 34.50
C ALA A 307 22.06 -28.74 34.99
N GLY A 308 22.03 -29.75 34.12
CA GLY A 308 22.30 -31.13 34.49
C GLY A 308 21.93 -32.15 33.42
N ASP A 309 22.03 -33.43 33.79
CA ASP A 309 21.75 -34.59 32.93
C ASP A 309 20.37 -35.14 33.22
N TYR A 310 19.48 -35.05 32.24
CA TYR A 310 18.08 -35.43 32.36
C TYR A 310 17.78 -36.70 31.54
N PRO A 311 16.75 -37.45 31.95
CA PRO A 311 16.16 -38.50 31.13
C PRO A 311 15.70 -37.98 29.75
N VAL A 312 15.64 -38.85 28.74
CA VAL A 312 15.28 -38.46 27.35
C VAL A 312 13.81 -38.04 27.22
N ASP A 313 12.94 -38.58 28.07
CA ASP A 313 11.52 -38.27 28.19
C ASP A 313 11.25 -36.92 28.89
N PHE A 314 12.26 -36.32 29.54
CA PHE A 314 12.12 -34.99 30.10
C PHE A 314 11.92 -33.93 29.00
N VAL A 315 10.85 -33.18 29.06
CA VAL A 315 10.51 -32.19 28.05
C VAL A 315 11.08 -30.83 28.42
N PHE A 316 12.20 -30.46 27.79
CA PHE A 316 12.84 -29.16 28.00
C PHE A 316 12.44 -28.11 26.95
N ASP A 317 11.37 -27.37 27.22
CA ASP A 317 10.97 -26.20 26.41
C ASP A 317 11.76 -24.93 26.77
N GLY A 318 12.49 -24.95 27.88
CA GLY A 318 13.17 -23.80 28.47
C GLY A 318 12.69 -23.51 29.90
N TRP A 319 13.58 -22.99 30.75
CA TRP A 319 13.24 -22.68 32.14
C TRP A 319 12.37 -21.43 32.29
N HIS A 320 12.45 -20.50 31.33
CA HIS A 320 11.68 -19.26 31.30
C HIS A 320 11.46 -18.80 29.85
N PRO A 321 10.54 -17.84 29.60
CA PRO A 321 10.41 -17.22 28.28
C PRO A 321 11.74 -16.61 27.80
N GLN A 322 12.00 -16.68 26.49
CA GLN A 322 13.28 -16.26 25.89
C GLN A 322 14.54 -16.95 26.46
N CYS A 323 14.40 -18.16 27.02
CA CYS A 323 15.56 -18.94 27.45
C CYS A 323 16.41 -19.34 26.23
N PHE A 324 17.73 -19.11 26.30
CA PHE A 324 18.69 -19.46 25.26
C PHE A 324 19.48 -20.75 25.53
N CYS A 325 19.29 -21.38 26.69
CA CYS A 325 19.90 -22.67 27.04
C CYS A 325 19.59 -23.74 26.00
N PHE A 326 20.43 -24.74 25.88
CA PHE A 326 20.31 -25.74 24.82
C PHE A 326 20.55 -27.13 25.38
N VAL A 327 20.00 -28.12 24.69
CA VAL A 327 20.16 -29.53 25.04
C VAL A 327 21.10 -30.19 24.07
N THR A 328 21.90 -31.13 24.57
CA THR A 328 22.74 -32.02 23.75
C THR A 328 22.43 -33.47 24.12
N PRO A 329 22.36 -34.38 23.15
CA PRO A 329 22.09 -35.79 23.44
C PRO A 329 23.28 -36.40 24.18
N ILE A 330 23.00 -37.26 25.16
CA ILE A 330 23.99 -38.11 25.82
C ILE A 330 23.96 -39.45 25.08
N LEU A 331 25.03 -39.75 24.35
CA LEU A 331 25.13 -40.95 23.52
C LEU A 331 25.69 -42.11 24.34
N MET A 332 25.45 -43.33 23.87
CA MET A 332 26.16 -44.52 24.36
C MET A 332 27.65 -44.51 24.04
N ASP A 333 28.40 -45.36 24.74
CA ASP A 333 29.83 -45.55 24.52
C ASP A 333 30.13 -46.01 23.08
N GLU A 334 31.26 -45.56 22.54
CA GLU A 334 31.65 -45.79 21.13
C GLU A 334 31.74 -47.28 20.77
N ASP A 335 32.28 -48.10 21.67
CA ASP A 335 32.40 -49.56 21.46
C ASP A 335 31.04 -50.25 21.34
N GLU A 336 30.06 -49.77 22.10
CA GLU A 336 28.71 -50.32 22.06
C GLU A 336 27.98 -49.83 20.81
N MET A 337 28.16 -48.56 20.44
CA MET A 337 27.64 -47.97 19.20
C MET A 337 28.16 -48.69 17.95
N ALA A 338 29.42 -49.14 17.96
CA ALA A 338 30.00 -49.96 16.90
C ALA A 338 29.30 -51.32 16.78
N LYS A 339 28.96 -51.97 17.90
CA LYS A 339 28.21 -53.25 17.89
C LYS A 339 26.77 -53.07 17.41
N VAL A 340 26.10 -51.98 17.81
CA VAL A 340 24.78 -51.61 17.26
C VAL A 340 24.89 -51.48 15.73
N SER A 341 25.90 -50.75 15.26
CA SER A 341 26.13 -50.52 13.83
C SER A 341 26.42 -51.81 13.07
N GLU A 342 27.26 -52.71 13.60
CA GLU A 342 27.58 -53.98 12.96
C GLU A 342 26.40 -54.94 12.91
N ALA A 343 25.69 -55.13 14.01
CA ALA A 343 24.51 -56.00 14.06
C ALA A 343 23.42 -55.46 13.12
N PHE A 344 23.24 -54.14 13.09
CA PHE A 344 22.30 -53.50 12.17
C PHE A 344 22.70 -53.68 10.70
N LEU A 345 23.99 -53.51 10.34
CA LEU A 345 24.48 -53.75 8.97
C LEU A 345 24.27 -55.20 8.51
N ARG A 346 24.16 -56.15 9.45
CA ARG A 346 23.83 -57.56 9.19
C ARG A 346 22.33 -57.85 9.18
N GLY A 347 21.47 -56.86 9.47
CA GLY A 347 20.03 -57.03 9.59
C GLY A 347 19.58 -57.74 10.88
N GLU A 348 20.45 -57.79 11.88
CA GLU A 348 20.21 -58.45 13.16
C GLU A 348 19.66 -57.43 14.18
N LYS A 349 18.71 -57.86 15.02
CA LYS A 349 18.26 -57.04 16.15
C LYS A 349 19.31 -57.07 17.25
N TYR A 350 19.83 -55.90 17.61
CA TYR A 350 20.75 -55.72 18.73
C TYR A 350 20.12 -54.82 19.79
N VAL A 351 20.06 -55.31 21.03
CA VAL A 351 19.63 -54.52 22.18
C VAL A 351 20.89 -53.91 22.80
N PRO A 352 21.08 -52.57 22.73
CA PRO A 352 22.30 -51.95 23.21
C PRO A 352 22.45 -52.09 24.73
N ARG A 353 23.68 -52.36 25.20
CA ARG A 353 24.01 -52.35 26.63
C ARG A 353 24.50 -50.96 27.03
N GLY A 354 23.58 -50.15 27.56
CA GLY A 354 23.89 -48.87 28.18
C GLY A 354 22.87 -48.55 29.27
N LYS A 355 23.31 -47.98 30.40
CA LYS A 355 22.36 -47.51 31.41
C LYS A 355 21.70 -46.23 30.90
N ARG A 356 20.45 -46.32 30.43
CA ARG A 356 19.62 -45.13 30.19
C ARG A 356 19.57 -44.31 31.48
N ILE A 357 19.62 -42.99 31.34
CA ILE A 357 19.44 -42.08 32.47
C ILE A 357 17.96 -42.11 32.83
N THR A 358 17.64 -42.73 33.96
CA THR A 358 16.27 -42.89 34.47
C THR A 358 15.98 -42.02 35.69
N ASP A 359 17.01 -41.42 36.30
CA ASP A 359 16.86 -40.54 37.46
C ASP A 359 17.11 -39.07 37.07
N TYR A 360 16.52 -38.16 37.83
CA TYR A 360 16.66 -36.72 37.65
C TYR A 360 17.85 -36.17 38.45
N PRO A 361 18.48 -35.07 38.00
CA PRO A 361 19.53 -34.39 38.75
C PRO A 361 19.14 -34.02 40.19
N ASP A 362 20.06 -34.15 41.14
CA ASP A 362 19.78 -33.85 42.56
C ASP A 362 19.39 -32.39 42.80
N ASN A 363 20.01 -31.45 42.09
CA ASN A 363 19.64 -30.03 42.08
C ASN A 363 18.20 -29.80 41.62
N PHE A 364 17.71 -30.58 40.64
CA PHE A 364 16.32 -30.50 40.19
C PHE A 364 15.35 -31.08 41.21
N LYS A 365 15.67 -32.26 41.76
CA LYS A 365 14.86 -32.90 42.81
C LYS A 365 14.73 -31.99 44.04
N GLN A 366 15.85 -31.44 44.50
CA GLN A 366 15.87 -30.48 45.61
C GLN A 366 15.04 -29.23 45.30
N TRP A 367 15.20 -28.65 44.10
CA TRP A 367 14.43 -27.47 43.71
C TRP A 367 12.92 -27.73 43.70
N VAL A 368 12.48 -28.89 43.20
CA VAL A 368 11.07 -29.30 43.21
C VAL A 368 10.54 -29.43 44.63
N SER A 369 11.29 -30.09 45.53
CA SER A 369 10.90 -30.23 46.92
C SER A 369 10.80 -28.88 47.66
N GLU A 370 11.77 -27.98 47.43
CA GLU A 370 11.79 -26.63 48.03
C GLU A 370 10.63 -25.74 47.56
N HIS A 371 10.14 -25.95 46.33
CA HIS A 371 9.09 -25.11 45.73
C HIS A 371 7.71 -25.81 45.65
N LYS A 372 7.48 -26.86 46.46
CA LYS A 372 6.23 -27.64 46.46
C LYS A 372 4.97 -26.77 46.56
N GLU A 373 4.96 -25.81 47.48
CA GLU A 373 3.81 -24.91 47.69
C GLU A 373 3.61 -23.95 46.52
N ASP A 374 4.69 -23.40 45.97
CA ASP A 374 4.65 -22.53 44.78
C ASP A 374 4.11 -23.28 43.56
N ILE A 375 4.52 -24.54 43.39
CA ILE A 375 4.05 -25.42 42.32
C ILE A 375 2.53 -25.62 42.46
N ALA A 376 2.05 -25.97 43.65
CA ALA A 376 0.61 -26.13 43.91
C ALA A 376 -0.18 -24.85 43.64
N GLN A 377 0.28 -23.69 44.14
CA GLN A 377 -0.38 -22.41 43.88
C GLN A 377 -0.38 -22.05 42.39
N SER A 378 0.71 -22.37 41.67
CA SER A 378 0.80 -22.09 40.23
C SER A 378 -0.14 -22.98 39.40
N ARG A 379 -0.36 -24.23 39.84
CA ARG A 379 -1.33 -25.17 39.28
C ARG A 379 -2.76 -24.67 39.46
N ASP A 380 -3.14 -24.28 40.67
CA ASP A 380 -4.48 -23.76 40.97
C ASP A 380 -4.79 -22.50 40.16
N ARG A 381 -3.78 -21.66 39.91
CA ARG A 381 -3.90 -20.44 39.08
C ARG A 381 -3.80 -20.70 37.57
N GLY A 382 -3.44 -21.92 37.14
CA GLY A 382 -3.20 -22.25 35.72
C GLY A 382 -2.00 -21.50 35.11
N THR A 383 -0.98 -21.17 35.91
CA THR A 383 0.17 -20.34 35.52
C THR A 383 1.52 -21.06 35.56
N GLU A 384 1.52 -22.39 35.58
CA GLU A 384 2.71 -23.22 35.63
C GLU A 384 3.75 -22.87 34.53
N PRO A 385 5.05 -22.80 34.88
CA PRO A 385 6.15 -22.77 33.92
C PRO A 385 6.16 -24.02 33.01
N TYR A 386 6.72 -23.87 31.80
CA TYR A 386 6.71 -24.92 30.77
C TYR A 386 7.29 -26.26 31.26
N PHE A 387 8.46 -26.21 31.89
CA PHE A 387 9.15 -27.42 32.39
C PHE A 387 8.41 -28.11 33.54
N ILE A 388 7.51 -27.41 34.25
CA ILE A 388 6.67 -28.02 35.28
C ILE A 388 5.49 -28.71 34.62
N ARG A 389 4.73 -27.95 33.84
CA ARG A 389 3.50 -28.43 33.20
C ARG A 389 3.76 -29.63 32.28
N ASN A 390 4.82 -29.58 31.48
CA ASN A 390 5.13 -30.64 30.53
C ASN A 390 5.72 -31.89 31.17
N ASN A 391 6.17 -31.81 32.43
CA ASN A 391 6.77 -32.91 33.18
C ASN A 391 5.99 -33.16 34.50
N ALA A 392 4.68 -32.93 34.51
CA ALA A 392 3.87 -32.96 35.71
C ALA A 392 3.98 -34.30 36.47
N MET A 393 3.94 -35.42 35.75
CA MET A 393 4.10 -36.75 36.35
C MET A 393 5.46 -36.92 37.04
N ALA A 394 6.55 -36.49 36.40
CA ALA A 394 7.88 -36.57 36.98
C ALA A 394 7.99 -35.74 38.27
N ILE A 395 7.38 -34.55 38.28
CA ILE A 395 7.35 -33.68 39.46
C ILE A 395 6.52 -34.29 40.58
N ASP A 396 5.36 -34.86 40.25
CA ASP A 396 4.50 -35.52 41.23
C ASP A 396 5.21 -36.73 41.86
N GLU A 397 5.95 -37.51 41.06
CA GLU A 397 6.79 -38.62 41.55
C GLU A 397 7.95 -38.15 42.46
N ILE A 398 8.52 -36.97 42.21
CA ILE A 398 9.56 -36.39 43.08
C ILE A 398 8.95 -35.90 44.40
N LEU A 399 7.76 -35.30 44.35
CA LEU A 399 7.05 -34.76 45.53
C LEU A 399 6.41 -35.83 46.41
N ASP A 400 5.99 -36.95 45.80
CA ASP A 400 5.46 -38.12 46.48
C ASP A 400 6.01 -39.40 45.82
N PRO A 401 7.10 -39.96 46.36
CA PRO A 401 7.70 -41.20 45.88
C PRO A 401 6.76 -42.43 45.95
N SER A 402 5.63 -42.35 46.67
CA SER A 402 4.62 -43.41 46.72
C SER A 402 3.76 -43.49 45.46
N LEU A 403 3.76 -42.44 44.63
CA LEU A 403 3.14 -42.42 43.30
C LEU A 403 3.92 -43.21 42.26
N LYS A 404 5.16 -43.62 42.58
CA LYS A 404 5.96 -44.52 41.75
C LYS A 404 5.24 -45.87 41.64
N LYS A 405 4.57 -46.09 40.50
CA LYS A 405 3.73 -47.28 40.26
C LYS A 405 4.52 -48.55 40.60
N LEU A 406 4.10 -49.25 41.66
CA LEU A 406 4.53 -50.62 41.95
C LEU A 406 4.26 -51.49 40.72
N THR A 407 5.17 -52.40 40.42
CA THR A 407 4.97 -53.33 39.30
C THR A 407 3.72 -54.19 39.56
N PRO A 408 2.95 -54.57 38.53
CA PRO A 408 1.76 -55.40 38.70
C PRO A 408 2.00 -56.68 39.50
N GLN A 409 3.21 -57.24 39.41
CA GLN A 409 3.63 -58.45 40.13
C GLN A 409 3.83 -58.21 41.63
N GLN A 410 4.39 -57.07 42.02
CA GLN A 410 4.59 -56.70 43.42
C GLN A 410 3.26 -56.35 44.12
N ILE A 411 2.30 -55.77 43.39
CA ILE A 411 0.95 -55.52 43.88
C ILE A 411 0.16 -56.83 44.04
N ALA A 412 0.34 -57.78 43.11
CA ALA A 412 -0.32 -59.09 43.16
C ALA A 412 0.17 -59.96 44.32
N ALA A 413 1.49 -59.98 44.59
CA ALA A 413 2.09 -60.76 45.68
C ALA A 413 1.57 -60.30 47.06
N LYS A 414 1.59 -58.99 47.33
CA LYS A 414 1.07 -58.42 48.59
C LYS A 414 -0.43 -58.65 48.79
N ARG A 415 -1.21 -58.79 47.71
CA ARG A 415 -2.65 -59.11 47.75
C ARG A 415 -2.94 -60.60 47.92
N HIS A 416 -1.98 -61.47 47.66
CA HIS A 416 -2.12 -62.92 47.85
C HIS A 416 -1.74 -63.33 49.28
N GLU A 417 -0.73 -62.70 49.89
CA GLU A 417 -0.32 -62.98 51.29
C GLU A 417 -1.32 -62.48 52.35
N ALA A 418 -2.12 -61.45 52.04
CA ALA A 418 -3.03 -60.83 53.00
C ALA A 418 -4.48 -61.36 52.94
N ARG A 419 -4.76 -62.47 52.23
CA ARG A 419 -6.14 -62.95 52.01
C ARG A 419 -6.68 -63.81 53.15
N THR A 420 -7.87 -63.48 53.63
CA THR A 420 -8.64 -64.30 54.58
C THR A 420 -9.56 -65.30 53.84
N PRO A 421 -10.05 -66.37 54.50
CA PRO A 421 -10.94 -67.36 53.89
C PRO A 421 -12.21 -66.77 53.27
N GLU A 422 -12.82 -65.75 53.89
CA GLU A 422 -14.00 -65.06 53.36
C GLU A 422 -13.70 -64.30 52.06
N GLN A 423 -12.45 -63.82 51.91
CA GLN A 423 -12.00 -63.15 50.69
C GLN A 423 -11.76 -64.14 49.55
N GLU A 424 -11.44 -65.41 49.83
CA GLU A 424 -11.34 -66.47 48.83
C GLU A 424 -12.71 -66.87 48.29
N ASP A 425 -13.73 -66.95 49.15
CA ASP A 425 -15.11 -67.20 48.72
C ASP A 425 -15.68 -66.03 47.91
N GLU A 426 -15.36 -64.79 48.29
CA GLU A 426 -15.64 -63.60 47.48
C GLU A 426 -14.94 -63.66 46.11
N ILE A 427 -13.72 -64.21 46.03
CA ILE A 427 -13.01 -64.40 44.75
C ILE A 427 -13.69 -65.48 43.89
N ARG A 428 -14.20 -66.56 44.49
CA ARG A 428 -14.99 -67.58 43.77
C ARG A 428 -16.31 -67.01 43.26
N ARG A 429 -16.99 -66.17 44.05
CA ARG A 429 -18.17 -65.41 43.62
C ARG A 429 -17.83 -64.47 42.46
N ARG A 430 -16.75 -63.70 42.57
CA ARG A 430 -16.24 -62.84 41.48
C ARG A 430 -15.76 -63.60 40.26
N TRP A 431 -15.33 -64.86 40.40
CA TRP A 431 -15.00 -65.73 39.28
C TRP A 431 -16.27 -66.18 38.55
N LYS A 432 -17.34 -66.50 39.28
CA LYS A 432 -18.66 -66.78 38.70
C LYS A 432 -19.25 -65.55 38.00
N GLU A 433 -19.20 -64.38 38.64
CA GLU A 433 -19.56 -63.09 38.02
C GLU A 433 -18.66 -62.77 36.81
N ARG A 434 -17.38 -63.14 36.85
CA ARG A 434 -16.46 -63.02 35.71
C ARG A 434 -16.85 -63.95 34.56
N SER A 435 -17.27 -65.17 34.85
CA SER A 435 -17.78 -66.11 33.83
C SER A 435 -19.04 -65.56 33.17
N GLU A 436 -19.99 -65.03 33.95
CA GLU A 436 -21.19 -64.36 33.45
C GLU A 436 -20.85 -63.11 32.64
N ARG A 437 -19.88 -62.31 33.09
CA ARG A 437 -19.34 -61.15 32.35
C ARG A 437 -18.70 -61.55 31.03
N ILE A 438 -17.92 -62.62 31.00
CA ILE A 438 -17.32 -63.15 29.75
C ILE A 438 -18.42 -63.60 28.79
N GLU A 439 -19.49 -64.23 29.29
CA GLU A 439 -20.61 -64.65 28.44
C GLU A 439 -21.43 -63.44 27.94
N ALA A 440 -21.62 -62.40 28.76
CA ALA A 440 -22.20 -61.13 28.35
C ALA A 440 -21.33 -60.41 27.29
N GLU A 441 -20.00 -60.46 27.44
CA GLU A 441 -19.03 -59.89 26.50
C GLU A 441 -19.06 -60.62 25.14
N LYS A 442 -19.21 -61.95 25.14
CA LYS A 442 -19.45 -62.73 23.91
C LYS A 442 -20.77 -62.34 23.24
N ARG A 443 -21.86 -62.14 23.99
CA ARG A 443 -23.14 -61.65 23.43
C ARG A 443 -22.99 -60.26 22.82
N HIS A 444 -22.31 -59.35 23.51
CA HIS A 444 -22.01 -58.01 23.02
C HIS A 444 -21.17 -58.05 21.73
N SER A 445 -20.14 -58.89 21.67
CA SER A 445 -19.32 -59.08 20.47
C SER A 445 -20.15 -59.58 19.27
N ARG A 446 -21.06 -60.54 19.47
CA ARG A 446 -22.01 -60.99 18.43
C ARG A 446 -22.91 -59.86 17.93
N GLN A 447 -23.43 -59.02 18.81
CA GLN A 447 -24.28 -57.87 18.46
C GLN A 447 -23.51 -56.79 17.67
N VAL A 448 -22.25 -56.54 18.04
CA VAL A 448 -21.36 -55.63 17.31
C VAL A 448 -21.12 -56.13 15.88
N ASN A 449 -20.82 -57.42 15.72
CA ASN A 449 -20.64 -58.03 14.40
C ASN A 449 -21.90 -57.98 13.54
N ALA A 450 -23.08 -58.23 14.13
CA ALA A 450 -24.34 -58.13 13.42
C ALA A 450 -24.60 -56.69 12.92
N THR A 451 -24.28 -55.69 13.76
CA THR A 451 -24.43 -54.28 13.43
C THR A 451 -23.45 -53.86 12.31
N ALA A 452 -22.20 -54.28 12.40
CA ALA A 452 -21.17 -54.02 11.37
C ALA A 452 -21.58 -54.57 10.00
N ASN A 453 -22.09 -55.82 9.96
CA ASN A 453 -22.58 -56.44 8.73
C ASN A 453 -23.80 -55.72 8.13
N ASN A 454 -24.71 -55.22 8.97
CA ASN A 454 -25.84 -54.41 8.50
C ASN A 454 -25.38 -53.10 7.86
N VAL A 455 -24.37 -52.44 8.43
CA VAL A 455 -23.77 -51.22 7.86
C VAL A 455 -23.05 -51.51 6.54
N LEU A 456 -22.30 -52.61 6.44
CA LEU A 456 -21.67 -53.06 5.18
C LEU A 456 -22.71 -53.31 4.08
N ASN A 457 -23.79 -54.03 4.41
CA ASN A 457 -24.88 -54.28 3.46
C ASN A 457 -25.55 -52.99 2.99
N ALA A 458 -25.75 -52.02 3.89
CA ALA A 458 -26.28 -50.71 3.55
C ALA A 458 -25.33 -49.91 2.65
N ALA A 459 -24.01 -49.98 2.89
CA ALA A 459 -22.98 -49.35 2.06
C ALA A 459 -22.99 -49.95 0.64
N ALA A 460 -23.01 -51.28 0.53
CA ALA A 460 -23.04 -51.98 -0.77
C ALA A 460 -24.31 -51.67 -1.58
N LYS A 461 -25.50 -51.65 -0.94
CA LYS A 461 -26.76 -51.43 -1.66
C LYS A 461 -27.03 -49.98 -2.03
N ARG A 462 -26.67 -49.03 -1.18
CA ARG A 462 -27.08 -47.61 -1.32
C ARG A 462 -25.94 -46.69 -1.73
N PHE A 463 -24.68 -47.13 -1.57
CA PHE A 463 -23.50 -46.28 -1.77
C PHE A 463 -22.40 -46.85 -2.66
N ALA A 464 -22.62 -47.99 -3.32
CA ALA A 464 -21.60 -48.62 -4.20
C ALA A 464 -21.01 -47.67 -5.24
N SER A 465 -21.83 -46.82 -5.87
CA SER A 465 -21.39 -45.88 -6.92
C SER A 465 -20.76 -44.58 -6.38
N PHE A 466 -20.60 -44.44 -5.06
CA PHE A 466 -20.12 -43.20 -4.42
C PHE A 466 -18.70 -43.27 -3.83
N GLY A 467 -17.99 -44.38 -4.03
CA GLY A 467 -16.57 -44.51 -3.66
C GLY A 467 -16.32 -44.56 -2.15
N ILE A 468 -17.30 -44.98 -1.35
CA ILE A 468 -17.12 -45.19 0.08
C ILE A 468 -16.46 -46.55 0.29
N SER A 469 -15.25 -46.55 0.85
CA SER A 469 -14.50 -47.80 1.11
C SER A 469 -15.08 -48.57 2.29
N THR A 470 -15.27 -49.89 2.10
CA THR A 470 -15.68 -50.84 3.16
C THR A 470 -14.50 -51.64 3.72
N ALA A 471 -13.32 -51.54 3.10
CA ALA A 471 -12.17 -52.41 3.37
C ALA A 471 -11.71 -52.39 4.84
N GLU A 472 -11.70 -51.22 5.47
CA GLU A 472 -11.25 -51.09 6.87
C GLU A 472 -12.21 -51.75 7.87
N LEU A 473 -13.51 -51.72 7.59
CA LEU A 473 -14.50 -52.40 8.43
C LEU A 473 -14.48 -53.91 8.19
N GLU A 474 -14.32 -54.35 6.94
CA GLU A 474 -14.14 -55.78 6.61
C GLU A 474 -12.90 -56.36 7.29
N GLU A 475 -11.79 -55.63 7.28
CA GLU A 475 -10.55 -56.03 7.95
C GLU A 475 -10.68 -56.00 9.49
N ALA A 476 -11.40 -55.02 10.03
CA ALA A 476 -11.72 -54.97 11.45
C ALA A 476 -12.56 -56.19 11.89
N ILE A 477 -13.54 -56.61 11.08
CA ILE A 477 -14.34 -57.80 11.37
C ILE A 477 -13.46 -59.06 11.37
N LYS A 478 -12.55 -59.21 10.40
CA LYS A 478 -11.60 -60.34 10.36
C LYS A 478 -10.67 -60.35 11.57
N SER A 479 -10.26 -59.19 12.07
CA SER A 479 -9.39 -59.08 13.25
C SER A 479 -10.05 -59.55 14.55
N GLY A 480 -11.38 -59.60 14.62
CA GLY A 480 -12.14 -59.96 15.82
C GLY A 480 -12.09 -58.92 16.95
N ASN A 481 -11.45 -57.77 16.75
CA ASN A 481 -11.33 -56.72 17.76
C ASN A 481 -12.62 -55.88 17.85
N THR A 482 -13.47 -56.17 18.84
CA THR A 482 -14.78 -55.52 19.03
C THR A 482 -14.70 -53.98 19.09
N ALA A 483 -13.66 -53.40 19.71
CA ALA A 483 -13.50 -51.95 19.79
C ALA A 483 -13.18 -51.33 18.42
N LEU A 484 -12.30 -52.00 17.66
CA LEU A 484 -11.97 -51.59 16.29
C LEU A 484 -13.20 -51.73 15.37
N ILE A 485 -13.97 -52.81 15.49
CA ILE A 485 -15.20 -53.03 14.72
C ILE A 485 -16.21 -51.93 15.01
N GLN A 486 -16.45 -51.59 16.28
CA GLN A 486 -17.35 -50.48 16.64
C GLN A 486 -16.85 -49.13 16.10
N ALA A 487 -15.55 -48.85 16.24
CA ALA A 487 -14.96 -47.61 15.74
C ALA A 487 -15.13 -47.50 14.22
N GLN A 488 -14.76 -48.55 13.48
CA GLN A 488 -14.86 -48.55 12.02
C GLN A 488 -16.32 -48.58 11.52
N THR A 489 -17.22 -49.25 12.25
CA THR A 489 -18.66 -49.21 11.96
C THR A 489 -19.20 -47.79 12.08
N ARG A 490 -18.81 -47.06 13.15
CA ARG A 490 -19.18 -45.65 13.32
C ARG A 490 -18.58 -44.77 12.24
N THR A 491 -17.30 -44.96 11.91
CA THR A 491 -16.61 -44.21 10.85
C THR A 491 -17.32 -44.37 9.51
N LEU A 492 -17.62 -45.61 9.10
CA LEU A 492 -18.31 -45.90 7.85
C LEU A 492 -19.73 -45.31 7.86
N ALA A 493 -20.48 -45.47 8.94
CA ALA A 493 -21.83 -44.90 9.07
C ALA A 493 -21.83 -43.36 9.00
N LEU A 494 -20.85 -42.71 9.63
CA LEU A 494 -20.66 -41.25 9.55
C LEU A 494 -20.30 -40.82 8.12
N ALA A 495 -19.41 -41.55 7.44
CA ALA A 495 -19.06 -41.27 6.04
C ALA A 495 -20.26 -41.40 5.10
N MET A 496 -21.09 -42.44 5.27
CA MET A 496 -22.33 -42.63 4.52
C MET A 496 -23.35 -41.51 4.79
N SER A 497 -23.54 -41.15 6.06
CA SER A 497 -24.42 -40.04 6.46
C SER A 497 -23.97 -38.72 5.86
N ALA A 498 -22.68 -38.39 5.97
CA ALA A 498 -22.09 -37.19 5.41
C ALA A 498 -22.24 -37.14 3.88
N LYS A 499 -22.00 -38.26 3.19
CA LYS A 499 -22.16 -38.35 1.73
C LYS A 499 -23.61 -38.14 1.31
N GLN A 500 -24.56 -38.76 2.02
CA GLN A 500 -25.98 -38.57 1.76
C GLN A 500 -26.42 -37.11 2.00
N GLN A 501 -25.96 -36.48 3.08
CA GLN A 501 -26.24 -35.06 3.34
C GLN A 501 -25.66 -34.17 2.24
N LEU A 502 -24.43 -34.44 1.80
CA LEU A 502 -23.78 -33.70 0.72
C LEU A 502 -24.54 -33.81 -0.60
N ILE A 503 -24.97 -35.01 -0.99
CA ILE A 503 -25.75 -35.22 -2.22
C ILE A 503 -27.06 -34.43 -2.17
N LYS A 504 -27.80 -34.52 -1.05
CA LYS A 504 -29.06 -33.78 -0.88
C LYS A 504 -28.86 -32.26 -0.82
N ALA A 505 -27.81 -31.79 -0.15
CA ALA A 505 -27.49 -30.36 -0.08
C ALA A 505 -27.06 -29.81 -1.44
N THR A 506 -26.28 -30.57 -2.20
CA THR A 506 -25.87 -30.21 -3.57
C THR A 506 -27.09 -30.13 -4.48
N ALA A 507 -27.98 -31.12 -4.42
CA ALA A 507 -29.23 -31.11 -5.16
C ALA A 507 -30.08 -29.87 -4.86
N LYS A 508 -30.32 -29.56 -3.57
CA LYS A 508 -31.06 -28.35 -3.16
C LYS A 508 -30.42 -27.07 -3.68
N LYS A 509 -29.09 -26.96 -3.60
CA LYS A 509 -28.36 -25.78 -4.10
C LYS A 509 -28.48 -25.63 -5.61
N VAL A 510 -28.30 -26.72 -6.37
CA VAL A 510 -28.46 -26.69 -7.83
C VAL A 510 -29.90 -26.33 -8.21
N ASN A 511 -30.89 -26.87 -7.48
CA ASN A 511 -32.30 -26.51 -7.67
C ASN A 511 -32.55 -25.02 -7.44
N SER A 512 -32.05 -24.46 -6.33
CA SER A 512 -32.20 -23.02 -6.04
C SER A 512 -31.51 -22.11 -7.05
N ILE A 513 -30.44 -22.59 -7.71
CA ILE A 513 -29.78 -21.84 -8.78
C ILE A 513 -30.62 -21.94 -10.06
N ALA A 514 -31.21 -23.10 -10.34
CA ALA A 514 -32.10 -23.31 -11.48
C ALA A 514 -33.38 -22.49 -11.39
N ASP A 515 -33.87 -22.16 -10.18
CA ASP A 515 -35.02 -21.25 -9.99
C ASP A 515 -34.82 -19.87 -10.64
N GLY A 516 -33.57 -19.44 -10.85
CA GLY A 516 -33.22 -18.20 -11.57
C GLY A 516 -33.21 -18.34 -13.10
N TYR A 517 -33.56 -19.50 -13.64
CA TYR A 517 -33.57 -19.78 -15.08
C TYR A 517 -34.91 -20.43 -15.46
N SER A 518 -35.85 -19.62 -15.93
CA SER A 518 -37.21 -20.07 -16.30
C SER A 518 -37.22 -21.16 -17.39
N GLU A 519 -36.20 -21.20 -18.25
CA GLU A 519 -36.03 -22.17 -19.33
C GLU A 519 -35.45 -23.53 -18.88
N VAL A 520 -35.10 -23.70 -17.60
CA VAL A 520 -34.49 -24.93 -17.07
C VAL A 520 -35.52 -25.79 -16.35
N ASP A 521 -35.73 -27.03 -16.82
CA ASP A 521 -36.65 -27.98 -16.20
C ASP A 521 -36.08 -28.59 -14.90
N THR A 522 -36.75 -28.35 -13.77
CA THR A 522 -36.38 -28.87 -12.44
C THR A 522 -37.18 -30.12 -12.03
N THR A 523 -38.17 -30.55 -12.83
CA THR A 523 -39.15 -31.58 -12.47
C THR A 523 -38.47 -32.91 -12.12
N ALA A 524 -37.56 -33.39 -12.97
CA ALA A 524 -36.87 -34.66 -12.79
C ALA A 524 -36.00 -34.70 -11.51
N LEU A 525 -35.44 -33.57 -11.07
CA LEU A 525 -34.68 -33.49 -9.83
C LEU A 525 -35.60 -33.48 -8.60
N ASN A 526 -36.72 -32.76 -8.67
CA ASN A 526 -37.71 -32.71 -7.59
C ASN A 526 -38.34 -34.09 -7.33
N GLU A 527 -38.66 -34.85 -8.38
CA GLU A 527 -39.13 -36.23 -8.28
C GLU A 527 -38.06 -37.15 -7.67
N ALA A 528 -36.80 -37.02 -8.09
CA ALA A 528 -35.70 -37.79 -7.52
C ALA A 528 -35.50 -37.49 -6.02
N LEU A 529 -35.62 -36.22 -5.61
CA LEU A 529 -35.56 -35.80 -4.21
C LEU A 529 -36.69 -36.40 -3.37
N ALA A 530 -37.91 -36.48 -3.92
CA ALA A 530 -39.07 -37.10 -3.27
C ALA A 530 -38.91 -38.63 -3.11
N SER A 531 -38.33 -39.31 -4.11
CA SER A 531 -38.09 -40.76 -4.06
C SER A 531 -37.03 -41.19 -3.03
N GLY A 532 -36.14 -40.28 -2.63
CA GLY A 532 -35.04 -40.57 -1.71
C GLY A 532 -33.91 -41.45 -2.29
N ASN A 533 -33.98 -41.80 -3.58
CA ASN A 533 -32.95 -42.58 -4.26
C ASN A 533 -31.71 -41.72 -4.54
N LEU A 534 -30.60 -42.00 -3.84
CA LEU A 534 -29.37 -41.20 -3.91
C LEU A 534 -28.72 -41.18 -5.29
N GLU A 535 -28.79 -42.29 -6.03
CA GLU A 535 -28.22 -42.38 -7.38
C GLU A 535 -29.03 -41.56 -8.38
N ALA A 536 -30.35 -41.65 -8.31
CA ALA A 536 -31.25 -40.82 -9.09
C ALA A 536 -31.05 -39.32 -8.78
N ILE A 537 -30.99 -38.94 -7.50
CA ILE A 537 -30.75 -37.56 -7.07
C ILE A 537 -29.43 -37.05 -7.65
N HIS A 538 -28.35 -37.82 -7.51
CA HIS A 538 -27.03 -37.40 -7.98
C HIS A 538 -26.94 -37.31 -9.51
N LYS A 539 -27.57 -38.24 -10.25
CA LYS A 539 -27.64 -38.21 -11.72
C LYS A 539 -28.40 -36.98 -12.20
N GLN A 540 -29.61 -36.74 -11.67
CA GLN A 540 -30.45 -35.61 -12.08
C GLN A 540 -29.85 -34.27 -11.66
N THR A 541 -29.19 -34.19 -10.49
CA THR A 541 -28.46 -32.99 -10.05
C THR A 541 -27.39 -32.59 -11.07
N ARG A 542 -26.66 -33.56 -11.62
CA ARG A 542 -25.63 -33.29 -12.64
C ARG A 542 -26.24 -32.85 -13.96
N ALA A 543 -27.30 -33.50 -14.42
CA ALA A 543 -28.00 -33.11 -15.64
C ALA A 543 -28.53 -31.67 -15.54
N LEU A 544 -29.19 -31.33 -14.43
CA LEU A 544 -29.68 -29.98 -14.15
C LEU A 544 -28.52 -28.96 -14.10
N ALA A 545 -27.43 -29.28 -13.40
CA ALA A 545 -26.25 -28.42 -13.33
C ALA A 545 -25.60 -28.19 -14.71
N GLN A 546 -25.61 -29.19 -15.59
CA GLN A 546 -25.14 -29.05 -16.98
C GLN A 546 -26.04 -28.13 -17.79
N SER A 547 -27.36 -28.23 -17.64
CA SER A 547 -28.32 -27.33 -18.28
C SER A 547 -28.13 -25.88 -17.84
N VAL A 548 -28.05 -25.64 -16.52
CA VAL A 548 -27.75 -24.32 -15.95
C VAL A 548 -26.39 -23.78 -16.45
N LEU A 549 -25.36 -24.64 -16.55
CA LEU A 549 -24.07 -24.24 -17.07
C LEU A 549 -24.13 -23.85 -18.56
N ALA A 550 -24.93 -24.56 -19.37
CA ALA A 550 -25.14 -24.21 -20.77
C ALA A 550 -25.80 -22.83 -20.89
N MET A 551 -26.82 -22.55 -20.08
CA MET A 551 -27.47 -21.22 -20.02
C MET A 551 -26.48 -20.12 -19.65
N LYS A 552 -25.67 -20.32 -18.60
CA LYS A 552 -24.62 -19.38 -18.19
C LYS A 552 -23.61 -19.09 -19.30
N LYS A 553 -23.21 -20.11 -20.06
CA LYS A 553 -22.29 -19.94 -21.19
C LYS A 553 -22.94 -19.13 -22.32
N ALA A 554 -24.22 -19.35 -22.58
CA ALA A 554 -24.95 -18.59 -23.59
C ALA A 554 -25.12 -17.12 -23.18
N GLU A 555 -25.47 -16.84 -21.92
CA GLU A 555 -25.49 -15.48 -21.36
C GLU A 555 -24.13 -14.80 -21.47
N GLN A 556 -23.05 -15.53 -21.16
CA GLN A 556 -21.70 -15.01 -21.26
C GLN A 556 -21.34 -14.64 -22.72
N ALA A 557 -21.76 -15.42 -23.71
CA ALA A 557 -21.55 -15.08 -25.11
C ALA A 557 -22.27 -13.77 -25.50
N LEU A 558 -23.49 -13.57 -25.00
CA LEU A 558 -24.26 -12.35 -25.23
C LEU A 558 -23.62 -11.11 -24.57
N SER A 559 -22.92 -11.30 -23.44
CA SER A 559 -22.30 -10.22 -22.67
C SER A 559 -21.26 -9.38 -23.43
N ALA A 560 -20.77 -9.88 -24.57
CA ALA A 560 -19.89 -9.12 -25.45
C ALA A 560 -20.55 -7.81 -25.91
N ILE A 561 -21.84 -7.84 -26.23
CA ILE A 561 -22.60 -6.69 -26.74
C ILE A 561 -23.67 -6.25 -25.75
N ILE A 562 -24.46 -7.18 -25.21
CA ILE A 562 -25.58 -6.89 -24.31
C ILE A 562 -25.05 -6.79 -22.87
N PRO A 563 -25.07 -5.62 -22.20
CA PRO A 563 -24.71 -5.54 -20.80
C PRO A 563 -25.74 -6.27 -19.93
N ASP A 564 -25.32 -6.79 -18.77
CA ASP A 564 -26.20 -7.44 -17.78
C ASP A 564 -27.13 -8.52 -18.36
N ALA A 565 -26.60 -9.34 -19.28
CA ALA A 565 -27.34 -10.36 -20.03
C ALA A 565 -28.21 -11.29 -19.16
N HIS A 566 -27.79 -11.60 -17.93
CA HIS A 566 -28.58 -12.43 -17.00
C HIS A 566 -29.86 -11.71 -16.54
N THR A 567 -29.79 -10.41 -16.20
CA THR A 567 -30.96 -9.61 -15.80
C THR A 567 -31.95 -9.48 -16.95
N TRP A 568 -31.45 -9.38 -18.18
CA TRP A 568 -32.31 -9.38 -19.36
C TRP A 568 -32.94 -10.74 -19.63
N HIS A 569 -32.24 -11.84 -19.30
CA HIS A 569 -32.74 -13.21 -19.45
C HIS A 569 -33.84 -13.56 -18.43
N GLU A 570 -33.96 -12.83 -17.32
CA GLU A 570 -35.12 -12.93 -16.42
C GLU A 570 -36.41 -12.41 -17.06
N GLN A 571 -36.31 -11.50 -18.05
CA GLN A 571 -37.45 -10.82 -18.68
C GLN A 571 -37.74 -11.32 -20.11
N PHE A 572 -36.71 -11.78 -20.82
CA PHE A 572 -36.78 -12.22 -22.22
C PHE A 572 -36.10 -13.57 -22.38
N THR A 573 -36.57 -14.37 -23.34
CA THR A 573 -35.96 -15.67 -23.61
C THR A 573 -34.56 -15.53 -24.21
N LEU A 574 -33.72 -16.54 -24.02
CA LEU A 574 -32.37 -16.57 -24.59
C LEU A 574 -32.37 -16.39 -26.12
N ALA A 575 -33.38 -16.95 -26.79
CA ALA A 575 -33.56 -16.81 -28.24
C ALA A 575 -33.87 -15.37 -28.67
N GLU A 576 -34.71 -14.65 -27.91
CA GLU A 576 -34.99 -13.23 -28.17
C GLU A 576 -33.74 -12.36 -27.96
N LEU A 577 -32.95 -12.63 -26.92
CA LEU A 577 -31.70 -11.93 -26.67
C LEU A 577 -30.64 -12.19 -27.76
N GLN A 578 -30.56 -13.42 -28.27
CA GLN A 578 -29.69 -13.75 -29.40
C GLN A 578 -30.08 -13.01 -30.68
N GLN A 579 -31.37 -12.84 -30.94
CA GLN A 579 -31.85 -12.05 -32.09
C GLN A 579 -31.46 -10.57 -31.95
N VAL A 580 -31.61 -9.99 -30.75
CA VAL A 580 -31.17 -8.61 -30.48
C VAL A 580 -29.67 -8.48 -30.64
N TYR A 581 -28.89 -9.42 -30.10
CA TYR A 581 -27.44 -9.44 -30.25
C TYR A 581 -27.02 -9.38 -31.72
N ALA A 582 -27.57 -10.26 -32.56
CA ALA A 582 -27.23 -10.33 -33.98
C ALA A 582 -27.61 -9.03 -34.72
N ALA A 583 -28.77 -8.44 -34.39
CA ALA A 583 -29.22 -7.19 -34.98
C ALA A 583 -28.31 -6.01 -34.61
N VAL A 584 -27.94 -5.90 -33.32
CA VAL A 584 -27.03 -4.85 -32.82
C VAL A 584 -25.62 -5.05 -33.37
N GLU A 585 -25.10 -6.28 -33.40
CA GLU A 585 -23.79 -6.62 -33.95
C GLU A 585 -23.65 -6.18 -35.40
N SER A 586 -24.63 -6.53 -36.24
CA SER A 586 -24.66 -6.14 -37.66
C SER A 586 -24.68 -4.62 -37.82
N LYS A 587 -25.45 -3.90 -36.98
CA LYS A 587 -25.49 -2.43 -37.02
C LYS A 587 -24.15 -1.82 -36.58
N LEU A 588 -23.57 -2.29 -35.49
CA LEU A 588 -22.29 -1.82 -34.97
C LEU A 588 -21.14 -2.10 -35.94
N ALA A 589 -21.16 -3.23 -36.65
CA ALA A 589 -20.19 -3.53 -37.70
C ALA A 589 -20.18 -2.45 -38.79
N ASN A 590 -21.37 -2.02 -39.25
CA ASN A 590 -21.47 -0.92 -40.22
C ASN A 590 -20.97 0.41 -39.64
N ILE A 591 -21.37 0.75 -38.42
CA ILE A 591 -20.96 2.00 -37.75
C ILE A 591 -19.44 2.04 -37.53
N SER A 592 -18.81 0.90 -37.22
CA SER A 592 -17.37 0.81 -36.94
C SER A 592 -16.46 1.25 -38.08
N THR A 593 -16.99 1.33 -39.31
CA THR A 593 -16.26 1.83 -40.49
C THR A 593 -16.09 3.35 -40.51
N LEU A 594 -16.88 4.08 -39.71
CA LEU A 594 -16.84 5.54 -39.64
C LEU A 594 -15.71 6.03 -38.71
N PRO A 595 -15.24 7.28 -38.85
CA PRO A 595 -14.37 7.91 -37.86
C PRO A 595 -15.00 7.95 -36.47
N LEU A 596 -14.20 7.83 -35.39
CA LEU A 596 -14.70 7.71 -34.01
C LEU A 596 -15.75 8.76 -33.61
N TYR A 597 -15.56 10.02 -34.02
CA TYR A 597 -16.49 11.10 -33.70
C TYR A 597 -17.83 10.99 -34.46
N GLU A 598 -17.81 10.38 -35.66
CA GLU A 598 -19.02 10.06 -36.42
C GLU A 598 -19.71 8.80 -35.90
N GLN A 599 -18.94 7.84 -35.36
CA GLN A 599 -19.50 6.68 -34.65
C GLN A 599 -20.37 7.11 -33.47
N VAL A 600 -19.91 8.07 -32.66
CA VAL A 600 -20.69 8.63 -31.53
C VAL A 600 -22.05 9.13 -32.02
N LYS A 601 -22.07 9.96 -33.06
CA LYS A 601 -23.31 10.52 -33.63
C LYS A 601 -24.22 9.42 -34.20
N ALA A 602 -23.64 8.40 -34.83
CA ALA A 602 -24.40 7.27 -35.39
C ALA A 602 -25.02 6.42 -34.27
N ILE A 603 -24.26 6.09 -33.22
CA ILE A 603 -24.75 5.32 -32.08
C ILE A 603 -25.82 6.10 -31.30
N GLU A 604 -25.62 7.39 -31.05
CA GLU A 604 -26.63 8.24 -30.38
C GLU A 604 -27.95 8.32 -31.17
N LYS A 605 -27.89 8.32 -32.50
CA LYS A 605 -29.08 8.21 -33.36
C LYS A 605 -29.76 6.85 -33.22
N GLU A 606 -29.01 5.75 -33.18
CA GLU A 606 -29.57 4.41 -33.02
C GLU A 606 -30.19 4.21 -31.64
N ILE A 607 -29.56 4.70 -30.55
CA ILE A 607 -30.12 4.74 -29.19
C ILE A 607 -31.48 5.44 -29.21
N LYS A 608 -31.55 6.60 -29.86
CA LYS A 608 -32.79 7.36 -29.96
C LYS A 608 -33.83 6.62 -30.81
N TRP A 609 -33.42 6.07 -31.95
CA TRP A 609 -34.29 5.32 -32.85
C TRP A 609 -34.93 4.11 -32.16
N VAL A 610 -34.17 3.27 -31.44
CA VAL A 610 -34.77 2.10 -30.75
C VAL A 610 -35.72 2.52 -29.62
N SER A 611 -35.47 3.65 -28.97
CA SER A 611 -36.26 4.13 -27.82
C SER A 611 -37.51 4.94 -28.19
N ASP A 612 -37.49 5.59 -29.36
CA ASP A 612 -38.53 6.53 -29.80
C ASP A 612 -39.08 6.09 -31.16
N PRO A 613 -40.27 5.45 -31.20
CA PRO A 613 -40.88 4.96 -32.43
C PRO A 613 -41.25 6.08 -33.41
N THR A 614 -41.22 7.35 -32.99
CA THR A 614 -41.53 8.52 -33.83
C THR A 614 -40.29 9.17 -34.45
N TYR A 615 -39.08 8.77 -34.03
CA TYR A 615 -37.84 9.39 -34.47
C TYR A 615 -37.48 9.01 -35.93
N LEU A 616 -37.26 10.04 -36.76
CA LEU A 616 -36.96 9.97 -38.21
C LEU A 616 -38.08 9.38 -39.07
N LYS A 617 -38.29 8.06 -39.00
CA LYS A 617 -39.35 7.34 -39.73
C LYS A 617 -40.14 6.52 -38.73
N PRO A 618 -41.48 6.70 -38.65
CA PRO A 618 -42.32 5.91 -37.77
C PRO A 618 -42.08 4.41 -37.97
N HIS A 619 -41.80 3.71 -36.88
CA HIS A 619 -41.59 2.26 -36.90
C HIS A 619 -42.25 1.61 -35.68
N LYS A 620 -42.49 0.29 -35.77
CA LYS A 620 -43.03 -0.48 -34.65
C LYS A 620 -41.91 -0.71 -33.63
N GLN A 621 -42.15 -0.31 -32.39
CA GLN A 621 -41.22 -0.59 -31.30
C GLN A 621 -41.26 -2.08 -30.95
N TYR A 622 -40.10 -2.73 -30.93
CA TYR A 622 -39.97 -4.14 -30.59
C TYR A 622 -40.02 -4.32 -29.06
N PRO A 623 -40.54 -5.45 -28.53
CA PRO A 623 -40.58 -5.68 -27.08
C PRO A 623 -39.21 -5.58 -26.37
N THR A 624 -38.13 -5.92 -27.07
CA THR A 624 -36.74 -5.95 -26.56
C THR A 624 -35.95 -4.67 -26.85
N TRP A 625 -36.62 -3.56 -27.18
CA TRP A 625 -35.96 -2.30 -27.58
C TRP A 625 -34.97 -1.76 -26.54
N ASN A 626 -35.28 -1.96 -25.27
CA ASN A 626 -34.46 -1.59 -24.10
C ASN A 626 -33.15 -2.38 -24.03
N VAL A 627 -33.16 -3.67 -24.37
CA VAL A 627 -31.94 -4.50 -24.50
C VAL A 627 -31.01 -3.94 -25.57
N ALA A 628 -31.58 -3.56 -26.73
CA ALA A 628 -30.82 -2.95 -27.82
C ALA A 628 -30.26 -1.57 -27.43
N GLN A 629 -31.06 -0.76 -26.72
CA GLN A 629 -30.65 0.55 -26.22
C GLN A 629 -29.41 0.45 -25.32
N ASP A 630 -29.45 -0.43 -24.32
CA ASP A 630 -28.37 -0.65 -23.39
C ASP A 630 -27.09 -1.16 -24.06
N ALA A 631 -27.23 -2.05 -25.06
CA ALA A 631 -26.12 -2.51 -25.87
C ALA A 631 -25.45 -1.35 -26.65
N TYR A 632 -26.25 -0.45 -27.24
CA TYR A 632 -25.73 0.74 -27.91
C TYR A 632 -25.10 1.73 -26.91
N MET A 633 -25.66 1.91 -25.72
CA MET A 633 -25.08 2.76 -24.66
C MET A 633 -23.73 2.24 -24.20
N LYS A 634 -23.60 0.93 -23.96
CA LYS A 634 -22.31 0.30 -23.65
C LYS A 634 -21.26 0.59 -24.74
N LYS A 635 -21.65 0.46 -26.02
CA LYS A 635 -20.74 0.75 -27.13
C LYS A 635 -20.40 2.24 -27.25
N LEU A 636 -21.36 3.13 -26.99
CA LEU A 636 -21.15 4.57 -26.97
C LEU A 636 -20.07 4.96 -25.96
N ASP A 637 -20.12 4.40 -24.75
CA ASP A 637 -19.12 4.64 -23.70
C ASP A 637 -17.74 4.12 -24.10
N GLU A 638 -17.67 2.96 -24.75
CA GLU A 638 -16.42 2.42 -25.28
C GLU A 638 -15.79 3.35 -26.33
N VAL A 639 -16.58 3.82 -27.29
CA VAL A 639 -16.11 4.75 -28.34
C VAL A 639 -15.70 6.10 -27.73
N LYS A 640 -16.47 6.65 -26.78
CA LYS A 640 -16.11 7.88 -26.06
C LYS A 640 -14.80 7.73 -25.30
N LYS A 641 -14.55 6.56 -24.69
CA LYS A 641 -13.27 6.24 -24.05
C LYS A 641 -12.12 6.20 -25.06
N GLN A 642 -12.32 5.60 -26.25
CA GLN A 642 -11.30 5.59 -27.30
C GLN A 642 -10.93 7.01 -27.77
N ILE A 643 -11.92 7.90 -27.93
CA ILE A 643 -11.70 9.32 -28.24
C ILE A 643 -10.88 9.99 -27.14
N ALA A 644 -11.27 9.84 -25.88
CA ALA A 644 -10.55 10.44 -24.75
C ALA A 644 -9.09 9.96 -24.65
N VAL A 645 -8.82 8.69 -24.96
CA VAL A 645 -7.45 8.15 -25.04
C VAL A 645 -6.65 8.82 -26.15
N ALA A 646 -7.24 9.00 -27.34
CA ALA A 646 -6.58 9.65 -28.47
C ALA A 646 -6.26 11.13 -28.18
N GLU A 647 -7.19 11.87 -27.59
CA GLU A 647 -7.00 13.27 -27.18
C GLU A 647 -5.92 13.42 -26.09
N ALA A 648 -5.93 12.54 -25.09
CA ALA A 648 -4.92 12.52 -24.04
C ALA A 648 -3.53 12.26 -24.63
N LYS A 649 -3.42 11.33 -25.57
CA LYS A 649 -2.16 11.02 -26.27
C LYS A 649 -1.64 12.22 -27.05
N ASP A 650 -2.47 12.85 -27.88
CA ASP A 650 -2.10 14.06 -28.64
C ASP A 650 -1.61 15.19 -27.71
N THR A 651 -2.28 15.37 -26.56
CA THR A 651 -1.88 16.38 -25.58
C THR A 651 -0.54 16.05 -24.91
N ILE A 652 -0.31 14.78 -24.56
CA ILE A 652 0.97 14.30 -24.03
C ILE A 652 2.09 14.53 -25.06
N ASP A 653 1.87 14.19 -26.33
CA ASP A 653 2.85 14.35 -27.41
C ASP A 653 3.24 15.83 -27.57
N LYS A 654 2.26 16.75 -27.55
CA LYS A 654 2.50 18.21 -27.55
C LYS A 654 3.32 18.67 -26.35
N LEU A 655 3.05 18.14 -25.15
CA LEU A 655 3.83 18.48 -23.95
C LEU A 655 5.25 17.91 -23.99
N LYS A 656 5.48 16.75 -24.62
CA LYS A 656 6.81 16.18 -24.82
C LYS A 656 7.69 17.08 -25.69
N VAL A 657 7.11 17.71 -26.73
CA VAL A 657 7.81 18.73 -27.54
C VAL A 657 8.26 19.91 -26.68
N TYR A 658 7.42 20.38 -25.75
CA TYR A 658 7.80 21.44 -24.80
C TYR A 658 8.93 21.00 -23.87
N VAL A 659 8.83 19.81 -23.28
CA VAL A 659 9.86 19.27 -22.37
C VAL A 659 11.21 19.13 -23.08
N ALA A 660 11.22 18.71 -24.35
CA ALA A 660 12.44 18.59 -25.14
C ALA A 660 13.13 19.95 -25.36
N SER A 661 12.37 21.03 -25.56
CA SER A 661 12.91 22.40 -25.70
C SER A 661 13.23 23.07 -24.36
N HIS A 662 12.73 22.54 -23.23
CA HIS A 662 12.90 23.11 -21.88
C HIS A 662 13.43 22.07 -20.88
N PRO A 663 14.69 21.62 -21.00
CA PRO A 663 15.23 20.51 -20.21
C PRO A 663 15.30 20.77 -18.69
N LYS A 664 15.16 22.03 -18.25
CA LYS A 664 15.10 22.40 -16.82
C LYS A 664 13.69 22.32 -16.23
N ALA A 665 12.65 22.03 -17.02
CA ALA A 665 11.26 21.89 -16.58
C ALA A 665 10.98 20.50 -15.98
N THR A 666 11.77 20.08 -14.98
CA THR A 666 11.74 18.71 -14.43
C THR A 666 10.37 18.32 -13.84
N THR A 667 9.64 19.26 -13.25
CA THR A 667 8.28 18.99 -12.74
C THR A 667 7.28 18.70 -13.87
N VAL A 668 7.38 19.41 -14.99
CA VAL A 668 6.54 19.18 -16.18
C VAL A 668 6.92 17.84 -16.81
N ALA A 669 8.22 17.56 -16.95
CA ALA A 669 8.73 16.30 -17.49
C ALA A 669 8.24 15.07 -16.70
N ASN A 670 8.29 15.12 -15.37
CA ASN A 670 7.82 14.02 -14.52
C ASN A 670 6.31 13.81 -14.64
N ALA A 671 5.52 14.90 -14.67
CA ALA A 671 4.07 14.80 -14.80
C ALA A 671 3.65 14.24 -16.17
N VAL A 672 4.34 14.61 -17.25
CA VAL A 672 4.14 14.06 -18.59
C VAL A 672 4.49 12.57 -18.63
N LEU A 673 5.60 12.17 -18.02
CA LEU A 673 5.99 10.75 -17.94
C LEU A 673 4.99 9.92 -17.14
N GLU A 674 4.51 10.42 -16.01
CA GLU A 674 3.47 9.75 -15.21
C GLU A 674 2.17 9.60 -16.01
N ALA A 675 1.75 10.63 -16.75
CA ALA A 675 0.56 10.56 -17.61
C ALA A 675 0.74 9.53 -18.74
N GLU A 676 1.93 9.48 -19.36
CA GLU A 676 2.27 8.52 -20.42
C GLU A 676 2.27 7.07 -19.90
N LEU A 677 2.86 6.82 -18.73
CA LEU A 677 2.86 5.51 -18.10
C LEU A 677 1.45 5.05 -17.71
N LEU A 678 0.65 5.94 -17.14
CA LEU A 678 -0.75 5.65 -16.80
C LEU A 678 -1.58 5.33 -18.04
N LEU A 679 -1.36 6.06 -19.14
CA LEU A 679 -2.02 5.78 -20.41
C LEU A 679 -1.62 4.42 -20.97
N ALA A 680 -0.32 4.08 -20.93
CA ALA A 680 0.21 2.80 -21.40
C ALA A 680 -0.29 1.60 -20.56
N SER A 681 -0.50 1.78 -19.26
CA SER A 681 -1.03 0.74 -18.38
C SER A 681 -2.57 0.61 -18.40
N GLY A 682 -3.28 1.40 -19.19
CA GLY A 682 -4.75 1.43 -19.21
C GLY A 682 -5.37 2.01 -17.93
N GLY A 683 -4.70 2.97 -17.31
CA GLY A 683 -5.15 3.64 -16.08
C GLY A 683 -6.45 4.44 -16.25
N ASP A 684 -7.01 4.87 -15.12
CA ASP A 684 -8.25 5.64 -15.08
C ASP A 684 -8.12 7.01 -15.78
N MET A 685 -9.11 7.36 -16.61
CA MET A 685 -9.08 8.54 -17.47
C MET A 685 -9.17 9.85 -16.69
N LEU A 686 -9.84 9.89 -15.54
CA LEU A 686 -9.86 11.08 -14.68
C LEU A 686 -8.46 11.37 -14.13
N THR A 687 -7.76 10.31 -13.71
CA THR A 687 -6.39 10.40 -13.20
C THR A 687 -5.41 10.85 -14.28
N ILE A 688 -5.53 10.30 -15.50
CA ILE A 688 -4.71 10.70 -16.65
C ILE A 688 -4.93 12.18 -16.98
N LYS A 689 -6.19 12.63 -17.08
CA LYS A 689 -6.53 14.04 -17.33
C LYS A 689 -5.97 14.96 -16.25
N ALA A 690 -6.12 14.61 -14.97
CA ALA A 690 -5.57 15.41 -13.87
C ALA A 690 -4.04 15.58 -13.94
N LYS A 691 -3.31 14.56 -14.42
CA LYS A 691 -1.86 14.63 -14.63
C LYS A 691 -1.49 15.53 -15.82
N ILE A 692 -2.25 15.45 -16.91
CA ILE A 692 -2.12 16.34 -18.07
C ILE A 692 -2.38 17.80 -17.65
N ASP A 693 -3.48 18.06 -16.95
CA ASP A 693 -3.84 19.41 -16.47
C ASP A 693 -2.78 19.95 -15.50
N TYR A 694 -2.26 19.10 -14.62
CA TYR A 694 -1.15 19.48 -13.74
C TYR A 694 0.10 19.84 -14.53
N ALA A 695 0.48 19.05 -15.54
CA ALA A 695 1.61 19.35 -16.40
C ALA A 695 1.44 20.69 -17.16
N GLN A 696 0.24 20.94 -17.71
CA GLN A 696 -0.10 22.20 -18.39
C GLN A 696 -0.01 23.40 -17.44
N LYS A 697 -0.62 23.30 -16.26
CA LYS A 697 -0.56 24.38 -15.24
C LYS A 697 0.87 24.67 -14.78
N ARG A 698 1.71 23.63 -14.64
CA ARG A 698 3.12 23.79 -14.28
C ARG A 698 3.94 24.43 -15.40
N LYS A 699 3.67 24.07 -16.66
CA LYS A 699 4.23 24.75 -17.84
C LYS A 699 3.90 26.25 -17.80
N GLU A 700 2.63 26.62 -17.63
CA GLU A 700 2.19 28.02 -17.59
C GLU A 700 2.87 28.81 -16.46
N LEU A 701 2.96 28.23 -15.26
CA LEU A 701 3.65 28.86 -14.13
C LEU A 701 5.14 29.09 -14.41
N GLN A 702 5.78 28.15 -15.10
CA GLN A 702 7.20 28.24 -15.44
C GLN A 702 7.45 29.30 -16.53
N GLU A 703 6.56 29.40 -17.52
CA GLU A 703 6.56 30.46 -18.52
C GLU A 703 6.34 31.84 -17.85
N LYS A 704 5.39 31.96 -16.92
CA LYS A 704 5.15 33.17 -16.11
C LYS A 704 6.35 33.56 -15.24
N ALA A 705 7.03 32.59 -14.62
CA ALA A 705 8.21 32.87 -13.81
C ALA A 705 9.42 33.30 -14.65
N ALA A 706 9.61 32.70 -15.83
CA ALA A 706 10.65 33.10 -16.78
C ALA A 706 10.40 34.53 -17.29
N ALA A 707 9.15 34.83 -17.62
CA ALA A 707 8.64 36.17 -17.94
C ALA A 707 8.95 37.20 -16.85
N GLN A 708 8.55 36.94 -15.59
CA GLN A 708 8.80 37.84 -14.46
C GLN A 708 10.29 38.06 -14.18
N LYS A 709 11.13 37.03 -14.39
CA LYS A 709 12.59 37.16 -14.26
C LYS A 709 13.17 38.06 -15.36
N ALA A 710 12.63 37.99 -16.57
CA ALA A 710 12.99 38.92 -17.65
C ALA A 710 12.57 40.37 -17.36
N VAL A 711 11.45 40.58 -16.65
CA VAL A 711 11.03 41.90 -16.16
C VAL A 711 11.96 42.41 -15.06
N LYS A 712 12.23 41.63 -14.00
CA LYS A 712 13.14 42.02 -12.90
C LYS A 712 14.60 42.23 -13.33
N GLY A 713 15.05 41.56 -14.39
CA GLY A 713 16.41 41.71 -14.92
C GLY A 713 16.63 42.97 -15.77
N SER A 714 15.57 43.73 -16.07
CA SER A 714 15.67 44.95 -16.88
C SER A 714 16.14 46.10 -15.98
N LYS A 715 17.43 46.47 -16.06
CA LYS A 715 17.94 47.69 -15.41
C LYS A 715 17.30 48.91 -16.09
N ILE A 716 16.23 49.45 -15.50
CA ILE A 716 15.57 50.67 -15.95
C ILE A 716 16.40 51.86 -15.42
N GLY A 717 17.28 52.42 -16.26
CA GLY A 717 18.12 53.57 -15.92
C GLY A 717 18.19 54.55 -17.08
N GLU A 718 18.36 55.85 -16.80
CA GLU A 718 18.37 56.93 -17.79
C GLU A 718 19.23 56.59 -19.03
N VAL A 719 18.66 56.76 -20.21
CA VAL A 719 19.35 56.58 -21.48
C VAL A 719 19.61 57.95 -22.08
N THR A 720 20.87 58.27 -22.38
CA THR A 720 21.25 59.50 -23.09
C THR A 720 21.76 59.15 -24.49
N PHE A 721 21.35 59.93 -25.49
CA PHE A 721 21.79 59.75 -26.87
C PHE A 721 22.81 60.83 -27.25
N LYS A 722 23.79 60.43 -28.08
CA LYS A 722 24.70 61.40 -28.70
C LYS A 722 23.92 62.27 -29.69
N GLU A 723 24.22 63.57 -29.71
CA GLU A 723 23.63 64.49 -30.67
C GLU A 723 23.99 64.08 -32.11
N LEU A 724 22.97 63.97 -32.96
CA LEU A 724 23.16 63.65 -34.37
C LEU A 724 23.90 64.80 -35.06
N SER A 725 24.81 64.49 -35.99
CA SER A 725 25.52 65.53 -36.74
C SER A 725 24.56 66.36 -37.59
N LYS A 726 24.87 67.65 -37.82
CA LYS A 726 24.02 68.53 -38.66
C LYS A 726 23.77 67.96 -40.06
N LYS A 727 24.74 67.24 -40.61
CA LYS A 727 24.59 66.49 -41.88
C LYS A 727 23.52 65.41 -41.76
N ARG A 728 23.60 64.55 -40.75
CA ARG A 728 22.63 63.47 -40.52
C ARG A 728 21.23 63.99 -40.21
N GLN A 729 21.13 65.09 -39.45
CA GLN A 729 19.84 65.77 -39.20
C GLN A 729 19.17 66.22 -40.51
N LYS A 730 19.95 66.79 -41.43
CA LYS A 730 19.45 67.22 -42.74
C LYS A 730 18.99 66.04 -43.59
N GLU A 731 19.82 64.99 -43.70
CA GLU A 731 19.48 63.75 -44.44
C GLU A 731 18.15 63.16 -43.96
N LEU A 732 18.00 62.95 -42.65
CA LEU A 732 16.77 62.40 -42.06
C LEU A 732 15.54 63.25 -42.36
N LEU A 733 15.68 64.58 -42.31
CA LEU A 733 14.58 65.50 -42.60
C LEU A 733 14.25 65.58 -44.09
N ASP A 734 15.21 65.35 -44.97
CA ASP A 734 14.99 65.29 -46.41
C ASP A 734 14.34 63.95 -46.80
N ASP A 735 14.81 62.83 -46.24
CA ASP A 735 14.19 61.50 -46.39
C ASP A 735 12.73 61.51 -45.92
N TYR A 736 12.45 62.16 -44.80
CA TYR A 736 11.10 62.28 -44.24
C TYR A 736 10.12 63.04 -45.13
N LYS A 737 10.60 63.92 -46.03
CA LYS A 737 9.73 64.64 -46.99
C LYS A 737 9.28 63.77 -48.15
N VAL A 738 10.04 62.72 -48.47
CA VAL A 738 9.83 61.91 -49.68
C VAL A 738 9.49 60.45 -49.38
N ASN A 739 9.62 60.00 -48.13
CA ASN A 739 9.25 58.63 -47.74
C ASN A 739 7.77 58.34 -48.02
N THR A 740 7.46 57.04 -48.18
CA THR A 740 6.10 56.52 -48.35
C THR A 740 5.67 55.76 -47.09
N VAL A 741 4.36 55.59 -46.91
CA VAL A 741 3.81 54.87 -45.76
C VAL A 741 4.20 53.39 -45.83
N GLU A 742 4.10 52.78 -47.00
CA GLU A 742 4.44 51.38 -47.26
C GLU A 742 5.94 51.13 -47.02
N GLY A 743 6.81 52.01 -47.52
CA GLY A 743 8.24 51.88 -47.33
C GLY A 743 8.65 52.00 -45.85
N MET A 744 7.95 52.81 -45.07
CA MET A 744 8.17 52.89 -43.63
C MET A 744 7.67 51.64 -42.89
N ASP A 745 6.54 51.05 -43.31
CA ASP A 745 6.01 49.81 -42.73
C ASP A 745 6.98 48.64 -42.96
N ASP A 746 7.48 48.48 -44.18
CA ASP A 746 8.41 47.40 -44.55
C ASP A 746 9.71 47.46 -43.74
N VAL A 747 10.16 48.66 -43.36
CA VAL A 747 11.36 48.85 -42.55
C VAL A 747 11.11 48.63 -41.06
N MET A 748 9.97 49.05 -40.54
CA MET A 748 9.71 49.09 -39.09
C MET A 748 9.00 47.84 -38.56
N ARG A 749 8.10 47.24 -39.34
CA ARG A 749 7.30 46.07 -38.94
C ARG A 749 8.16 44.86 -38.54
N PRO A 750 9.23 44.47 -39.29
CA PRO A 750 10.04 43.32 -38.89
C PRO A 750 10.69 43.47 -37.51
N ALA A 751 11.05 44.70 -37.13
CA ALA A 751 11.59 44.97 -35.81
C ALA A 751 10.53 44.79 -34.70
N THR A 752 9.28 45.16 -34.97
CA THR A 752 8.15 44.91 -34.06
C THR A 752 7.81 43.42 -33.97
N GLU A 753 7.75 42.69 -35.09
CA GLU A 753 7.49 41.24 -35.11
C GLU A 753 8.52 40.48 -34.28
N GLU A 754 9.80 40.83 -34.43
CA GLU A 754 10.87 40.20 -33.66
C GLU A 754 10.79 40.56 -32.17
N ALA A 755 10.52 41.83 -31.84
CA ALA A 755 10.32 42.24 -30.46
C ALA A 755 9.11 41.55 -29.81
N TRP A 756 8.02 41.35 -30.56
CA TRP A 756 6.75 40.78 -30.08
C TRP A 756 6.91 39.37 -29.52
N LYS A 757 7.79 38.56 -30.14
CA LYS A 757 8.12 37.19 -29.68
C LYS A 757 8.66 37.16 -28.25
N GLY A 758 9.43 38.19 -27.86
CA GLY A 758 10.03 38.31 -26.54
C GLY A 758 9.13 38.94 -25.47
N LEU A 759 7.96 39.45 -25.85
CA LEU A 759 6.97 40.03 -24.92
C LEU A 759 6.03 38.96 -24.38
N ILE A 760 5.59 39.13 -23.14
CA ILE A 760 4.65 38.21 -22.50
C ILE A 760 3.21 38.62 -22.84
N GLU A 761 2.25 37.72 -22.68
CA GLU A 761 0.85 37.97 -23.04
C GLU A 761 0.30 39.26 -22.40
N GLU A 762 0.54 39.45 -21.11
CA GLU A 762 0.14 40.65 -20.37
C GLU A 762 0.76 41.94 -20.94
N GLU A 763 2.00 41.90 -21.44
CA GLU A 763 2.66 43.07 -22.03
C GLU A 763 2.15 43.35 -23.43
N ARG A 764 1.88 42.32 -24.24
CA ARG A 764 1.24 42.45 -25.54
C ARG A 764 -0.14 43.06 -25.41
N MET A 765 -0.92 42.56 -24.45
CA MET A 765 -2.21 43.12 -24.07
C MET A 765 -2.09 44.59 -23.66
N LEU A 766 -1.12 44.94 -22.81
CA LEU A 766 -0.93 46.32 -22.36
C LEU A 766 -0.49 47.27 -23.47
N LEU A 767 0.34 46.82 -24.42
CA LEU A 767 0.71 47.62 -25.59
C LEU A 767 -0.50 47.88 -26.49
N THR A 768 -1.34 46.86 -26.75
CA THR A 768 -2.61 47.06 -27.48
C THR A 768 -3.56 47.96 -26.69
N LYS A 769 -3.69 47.77 -25.38
CA LYS A 769 -4.51 48.61 -24.49
C LYS A 769 -4.06 50.06 -24.53
N TYR A 770 -2.75 50.33 -24.50
CA TYR A 770 -2.22 51.69 -24.60
C TYR A 770 -2.74 52.42 -25.84
N THR A 771 -2.77 51.75 -27.00
CA THR A 771 -3.32 52.36 -28.22
C THR A 771 -4.79 52.73 -28.10
N GLN A 772 -5.58 52.04 -27.27
CA GLN A 772 -7.00 52.35 -27.07
C GLN A 772 -7.27 53.41 -26.00
N THR A 773 -6.48 53.41 -24.93
CA THR A 773 -6.79 54.14 -23.70
C THR A 773 -5.50 54.50 -22.97
N TYR A 774 -4.87 55.60 -23.38
CA TYR A 774 -3.57 56.02 -22.83
C TYR A 774 -3.66 57.13 -21.78
N SER A 775 -4.80 57.83 -21.67
CA SER A 775 -4.96 59.04 -20.84
C SER A 775 -4.58 58.80 -19.38
N TYR A 776 -5.03 57.68 -18.80
CA TYR A 776 -4.71 57.30 -17.42
C TYR A 776 -3.21 57.10 -17.17
N LEU A 777 -2.43 56.72 -18.18
CA LEU A 777 -0.98 56.59 -18.06
C LEU A 777 -0.26 57.90 -18.34
N ASN A 778 -0.72 58.69 -19.32
CA ASN A 778 0.02 59.86 -19.81
C ASN A 778 -0.33 61.16 -19.06
N GLU A 779 -1.58 61.41 -18.71
CA GLU A 779 -2.02 62.66 -18.07
C GLU A 779 -1.35 62.89 -16.71
N PRO A 780 -1.27 61.88 -15.80
CA PRO A 780 -0.53 62.03 -14.55
C PRO A 780 0.97 62.30 -14.74
N LEU A 781 1.55 61.87 -15.87
CA LEU A 781 2.96 62.09 -16.18
C LEU A 781 3.23 63.50 -16.75
N ARG A 782 2.20 64.20 -17.24
CA ARG A 782 2.29 65.58 -17.78
C ARG A 782 1.81 66.64 -16.79
N ASN A 783 1.51 66.25 -15.55
CA ASN A 783 0.90 67.12 -14.55
C ASN A 783 -0.41 67.78 -15.05
N MET A 784 -1.19 67.03 -15.85
CA MET A 784 -2.50 67.45 -16.33
C MET A 784 -3.58 66.89 -15.39
N SER A 785 -4.69 67.61 -15.22
CA SER A 785 -5.85 67.09 -14.50
C SER A 785 -6.33 65.80 -15.16
N TYR A 786 -6.30 64.69 -14.43
CA TYR A 786 -6.75 63.40 -14.92
C TYR A 786 -8.25 63.41 -15.15
N CYS A 787 -8.68 63.21 -16.40
CA CYS A 787 -10.10 63.18 -16.78
C CYS A 787 -10.57 61.79 -17.22
N GLY A 788 -9.72 60.76 -17.09
CA GLY A 788 -10.04 59.39 -17.45
C GLY A 788 -10.87 58.64 -16.40
N GLY A 789 -11.60 57.60 -16.83
CA GLY A 789 -12.46 56.78 -15.97
C GLY A 789 -11.79 55.55 -15.34
N ARG A 790 -10.47 55.39 -15.48
CA ARG A 790 -9.71 54.23 -14.95
C ARG A 790 -9.21 54.47 -13.54
N ALA A 791 -9.20 53.42 -12.73
CA ALA A 791 -8.84 53.49 -11.32
C ALA A 791 -7.31 53.55 -11.11
N LYS A 792 -6.90 54.07 -9.94
CA LYS A 792 -5.48 54.30 -9.61
C LYS A 792 -4.68 52.99 -9.50
N ASP A 793 -5.30 51.93 -9.03
CA ASP A 793 -4.71 50.58 -8.96
C ASP A 793 -4.33 50.06 -10.36
N GLU A 794 -5.14 50.36 -11.38
CA GLU A 794 -4.85 50.03 -12.77
C GLU A 794 -3.62 50.80 -13.29
N TYR A 795 -3.49 52.09 -12.94
CA TYR A 795 -2.28 52.86 -13.20
C TYR A 795 -1.05 52.25 -12.52
N ASP A 796 -1.14 51.96 -11.22
CA ASP A 796 -0.02 51.43 -10.42
C ASP A 796 0.42 50.03 -10.91
N ASN A 797 -0.51 49.24 -11.46
CA ASN A 797 -0.24 47.93 -12.05
C ASN A 797 0.36 48.00 -13.46
N ASP A 798 -0.18 48.85 -14.32
CA ASP A 798 0.15 48.86 -15.75
C ASP A 798 1.42 49.65 -16.03
N MET A 799 1.65 50.75 -15.29
CA MET A 799 2.78 51.65 -15.49
C MET A 799 4.15 50.95 -15.45
N PRO A 800 4.48 50.10 -14.45
CA PRO A 800 5.76 49.40 -14.43
C PRO A 800 5.92 48.40 -15.59
N LYS A 801 4.82 47.75 -16.00
CA LYS A 801 4.83 46.69 -17.01
C LYS A 801 5.03 47.23 -18.42
N ILE A 802 4.31 48.30 -18.79
CA ILE A 802 4.50 48.95 -20.08
C ILE A 802 5.88 49.63 -20.16
N THR A 803 6.36 50.21 -19.05
CA THR A 803 7.73 50.74 -18.96
C THR A 803 8.76 49.64 -19.22
N ALA A 804 8.62 48.48 -18.58
CA ALA A 804 9.51 47.34 -18.77
C ALA A 804 9.45 46.79 -20.20
N ALA A 805 8.26 46.64 -20.78
CA ALA A 805 8.06 46.17 -22.15
C ALA A 805 8.81 47.06 -23.15
N LEU A 806 8.56 48.38 -23.11
CA LEU A 806 9.21 49.35 -24.00
C LEU A 806 10.72 49.47 -23.75
N SER A 807 11.22 49.20 -22.53
CA SER A 807 12.67 49.24 -22.24
C SER A 807 13.48 48.19 -23.00
N ARG A 808 12.84 47.08 -23.40
CA ARG A 808 13.46 45.96 -24.13
C ARG A 808 13.38 46.12 -25.65
N VAL A 809 12.57 47.04 -26.15
CA VAL A 809 12.40 47.30 -27.58
C VAL A 809 13.21 48.53 -27.96
N LYS A 810 14.10 48.41 -28.95
CA LYS A 810 14.97 49.49 -29.41
C LYS A 810 14.82 49.72 -30.91
N THR A 811 14.74 50.98 -31.31
CA THR A 811 14.76 51.39 -32.72
C THR A 811 16.06 50.93 -33.37
N LYS A 812 15.95 50.32 -34.56
CA LYS A 812 17.11 49.72 -35.24
C LYS A 812 17.91 50.72 -36.08
N GLN A 813 17.34 51.90 -36.34
CA GLN A 813 17.92 52.97 -37.13
C GLN A 813 17.49 54.35 -36.62
N ASP A 814 18.19 55.39 -37.08
CA ASP A 814 17.72 56.76 -36.90
C ASP A 814 16.46 56.97 -37.76
N MET A 815 15.48 57.69 -37.23
CA MET A 815 14.22 57.96 -37.94
C MET A 815 13.64 59.31 -37.56
N VAL A 816 12.63 59.74 -38.32
CA VAL A 816 11.84 60.94 -38.02
C VAL A 816 10.41 60.52 -37.74
N VAL A 817 9.87 60.99 -36.62
CA VAL A 817 8.47 60.82 -36.26
C VAL A 817 7.83 62.19 -36.06
N ARG A 818 6.50 62.27 -36.10
CA ARG A 818 5.78 63.51 -35.78
C ARG A 818 4.69 63.34 -34.74
N ARG A 819 4.35 64.42 -34.04
CA ARG A 819 3.19 64.48 -33.15
C ARG A 819 2.55 65.87 -33.23
N GLY A 820 1.30 65.93 -33.66
CA GLY A 820 0.46 67.10 -33.38
C GLY A 820 0.03 67.08 -31.92
N THR A 821 0.10 68.22 -31.25
CA THR A 821 -0.32 68.36 -29.85
C THR A 821 -0.87 69.76 -29.58
N SER A 822 -1.66 69.88 -28.52
CA SER A 822 -2.08 71.18 -27.98
C SER A 822 -0.88 71.89 -27.35
N ASP A 823 -1.00 73.20 -27.18
CA ASP A 823 0.03 73.96 -26.48
C ASP A 823 -0.04 73.65 -24.98
N TYR A 824 1.11 73.40 -24.35
CA TYR A 824 1.20 73.10 -22.92
C TYR A 824 2.44 73.76 -22.30
N TYR A 825 2.36 74.06 -21.02
CA TYR A 825 3.44 74.70 -20.27
C TYR A 825 4.57 73.72 -19.97
N ILE A 826 5.81 74.15 -20.20
CA ILE A 826 7.02 73.37 -19.97
C ILE A 826 7.77 73.98 -18.77
N PRO A 827 7.75 73.32 -17.60
CA PRO A 827 8.34 73.87 -16.38
C PRO A 827 9.84 74.15 -16.50
N GLU A 828 10.60 73.32 -17.21
CA GLU A 828 12.06 73.41 -17.31
C GLU A 828 12.56 74.67 -18.01
N ILE A 829 11.75 75.22 -18.93
CA ILE A 829 12.11 76.43 -19.69
C ILE A 829 11.20 77.62 -19.38
N GLY A 830 10.19 77.44 -18.52
CA GLY A 830 9.27 78.51 -18.11
C GLY A 830 8.40 79.05 -19.25
N LYS A 831 8.19 78.28 -20.31
CA LYS A 831 7.49 78.70 -21.55
C LYS A 831 6.45 77.65 -21.95
N ASN A 832 5.45 78.07 -22.72
CA ASN A 832 4.60 77.10 -23.43
C ASN A 832 5.39 76.44 -24.59
N LEU A 833 5.01 75.23 -25.01
CA LEU A 833 5.64 74.50 -26.10
C LEU A 833 5.70 75.33 -27.41
N SER A 834 4.64 76.10 -27.71
CA SER A 834 4.59 77.00 -28.87
C SER A 834 5.62 78.13 -28.80
N GLN A 835 6.12 78.45 -27.60
CA GLN A 835 7.08 79.52 -27.33
C GLN A 835 8.52 79.02 -27.21
N ALA A 836 8.77 77.71 -27.28
CA ALA A 836 10.11 77.15 -27.24
C ALA A 836 11.00 77.70 -28.38
N GLU A 837 12.28 77.93 -28.08
CA GLU A 837 13.30 78.51 -28.95
C GLU A 837 14.39 77.50 -29.30
N VAL A 838 15.12 77.77 -30.39
CA VAL A 838 16.22 76.89 -30.81
C VAL A 838 17.30 76.85 -29.74
N GLY A 839 17.64 75.65 -29.28
CA GLY A 839 18.58 75.42 -28.18
C GLY A 839 17.90 74.98 -26.88
N ASP A 840 16.61 75.26 -26.69
CA ASP A 840 15.87 74.87 -25.50
C ASP A 840 15.86 73.35 -25.31
N THR A 841 16.02 72.90 -24.07
CA THR A 841 15.92 71.48 -23.70
C THR A 841 14.87 71.28 -22.63
N PHE A 842 14.02 70.27 -22.82
CA PHE A 842 12.92 69.98 -21.89
C PHE A 842 12.56 68.50 -21.88
N ILE A 843 11.70 68.09 -20.95
CA ILE A 843 11.26 66.70 -20.79
C ILE A 843 9.74 66.60 -20.99
N ASP A 844 9.28 65.66 -21.81
CA ASP A 844 7.89 65.16 -21.78
C ASP A 844 7.85 63.91 -20.91
N GLY A 845 7.20 64.01 -19.74
CA GLY A 845 7.12 62.93 -18.76
C GLY A 845 6.33 61.71 -19.24
N ALA A 846 5.42 61.86 -20.21
CA ALA A 846 4.55 60.80 -20.70
C ALA A 846 5.20 59.89 -21.74
N PHE A 847 4.54 58.76 -22.04
CA PHE A 847 4.89 57.94 -23.19
C PHE A 847 4.62 58.70 -24.49
N LEU A 848 5.52 58.51 -25.46
CA LEU A 848 5.60 59.33 -26.65
C LEU A 848 4.91 58.66 -27.85
N SER A 849 3.58 58.73 -27.89
CA SER A 849 2.80 58.48 -29.11
C SER A 849 3.15 59.45 -30.23
N THR A 850 3.60 58.94 -31.36
CA THR A 850 3.99 59.71 -32.56
C THR A 850 3.60 58.94 -33.82
N ALA A 851 3.53 59.60 -34.97
CA ALA A 851 3.37 58.94 -36.27
C ALA A 851 4.70 58.85 -37.01
N CYS A 852 4.93 57.71 -37.66
CA CYS A 852 6.15 57.47 -38.45
C CYS A 852 6.12 58.11 -39.84
N HIS A 853 5.06 58.83 -40.20
CA HIS A 853 4.90 59.44 -41.52
C HIS A 853 4.24 60.83 -41.43
N ARG A 854 4.61 61.74 -42.33
CA ARG A 854 4.15 63.15 -42.35
C ARG A 854 2.65 63.32 -42.52
N ASP A 855 2.03 62.45 -43.32
CA ASP A 855 0.60 62.50 -43.66
C ASP A 855 -0.29 61.68 -42.71
N LYS A 856 0.29 61.14 -41.63
CA LYS A 856 -0.39 60.29 -40.64
C LYS A 856 -0.40 60.95 -39.26
N GLY A 857 -1.16 60.36 -38.35
CA GLY A 857 -1.12 60.69 -36.92
C GLY A 857 -1.96 61.88 -36.48
N PHE A 858 -1.50 62.47 -35.38
CA PHE A 858 -2.29 63.35 -34.51
C PHE A 858 -2.30 64.82 -35.00
N GLY A 859 -3.44 65.48 -34.85
CA GLY A 859 -3.61 66.93 -35.07
C GLY A 859 -3.31 67.77 -33.82
N GLY A 860 -3.12 69.08 -33.97
CA GLY A 860 -2.87 69.98 -32.84
C GLY A 860 -2.43 71.38 -33.28
N SER A 861 -2.31 72.30 -32.31
CA SER A 861 -1.83 73.68 -32.53
C SER A 861 -0.31 73.76 -32.75
N VAL A 862 0.44 72.80 -32.19
CA VAL A 862 1.88 72.63 -32.41
C VAL A 862 2.14 71.26 -33.05
N ASN A 863 3.01 71.21 -34.05
CA ASN A 863 3.45 69.97 -34.69
C ASN A 863 4.92 69.71 -34.38
N MET A 864 5.18 68.74 -33.51
CA MET A 864 6.53 68.29 -33.17
C MET A 864 7.03 67.35 -34.26
N ILE A 865 8.17 67.67 -34.88
CA ILE A 865 8.88 66.80 -35.83
C ILE A 865 10.17 66.36 -35.14
N ILE A 866 10.25 65.09 -34.78
CA ILE A 866 11.21 64.59 -33.79
C ILE A 866 12.19 63.64 -34.49
N LEU A 867 13.48 63.96 -34.41
CA LEU A 867 14.56 63.06 -34.82
C LEU A 867 14.81 62.07 -33.67
N ILE A 868 14.58 60.79 -33.96
CA ILE A 868 14.76 59.68 -33.02
C ILE A 868 16.06 58.94 -33.39
N PRO A 869 17.07 58.92 -32.52
CA PRO A 869 18.31 58.22 -32.78
C PRO A 869 18.13 56.69 -32.69
N LYS A 870 19.00 55.96 -33.40
CA LYS A 870 19.13 54.51 -33.28
C LYS A 870 19.35 54.10 -31.82
N GLY A 871 18.61 53.09 -31.37
CA GLY A 871 18.70 52.57 -30.01
C GLY A 871 17.72 53.21 -29.04
N ALA A 872 16.93 54.19 -29.48
CA ALA A 872 15.83 54.74 -28.69
C ALA A 872 14.81 53.66 -28.33
N GLN A 873 14.29 53.73 -27.10
CA GLN A 873 13.34 52.75 -26.60
C GLN A 873 11.93 53.09 -27.05
N GLY A 874 11.29 52.14 -27.71
CA GLY A 874 9.94 52.31 -28.25
C GLY A 874 9.63 51.29 -29.33
N ILE A 875 8.36 51.11 -29.62
CA ILE A 875 7.85 50.08 -30.54
C ILE A 875 6.96 50.71 -31.60
N PHE A 876 7.04 50.19 -32.83
CA PHE A 876 6.13 50.57 -33.90
C PHE A 876 4.83 49.79 -33.73
N ALA A 877 3.73 50.51 -33.50
CA ALA A 877 2.46 49.98 -33.02
C ALA A 877 1.44 49.68 -34.11
N GLU A 878 1.68 50.10 -35.35
CA GLU A 878 0.82 49.81 -36.50
C GLU A 878 0.42 48.32 -36.63
N PRO A 879 1.29 47.33 -36.34
CA PRO A 879 0.90 45.92 -36.44
C PRO A 879 -0.14 45.47 -35.40
N PHE A 880 -0.32 46.17 -34.29
CA PHE A 880 -1.16 45.74 -33.15
C PHE A 880 -2.08 46.83 -32.60
N THR A 881 -2.13 48.00 -33.23
CA THR A 881 -2.98 49.13 -32.82
C THR A 881 -4.45 48.80 -33.03
N HIS A 882 -5.29 49.26 -32.10
CA HIS A 882 -6.74 49.16 -32.23
C HIS A 882 -7.30 49.95 -33.40
N TYR A 883 -6.68 51.08 -33.74
CA TYR A 883 -7.20 51.98 -34.77
C TYR A 883 -6.94 51.54 -36.20
N ASN A 884 -6.40 50.32 -36.38
CA ASN A 884 -6.41 49.63 -37.64
C ASN A 884 -7.78 48.96 -37.87
N ALA A 885 -8.79 49.79 -38.15
CA ALA A 885 -10.19 49.41 -38.34
C ALA A 885 -10.89 48.70 -37.16
N GLY A 886 -10.41 48.89 -35.92
CA GLY A 886 -10.98 48.23 -34.73
C GLY A 886 -10.61 46.75 -34.61
N TYR A 887 -9.65 46.29 -35.41
CA TYR A 887 -9.39 44.87 -35.59
C TYR A 887 -8.75 44.21 -34.36
N TYR A 888 -7.86 44.93 -33.67
CA TYR A 888 -7.22 44.46 -32.45
C TYR A 888 -7.85 45.11 -31.23
N ASP A 889 -8.14 44.31 -30.22
CA ASP A 889 -8.75 44.76 -29.00
C ASP A 889 -8.15 44.06 -27.78
N TYR A 890 -7.78 44.84 -26.76
CA TYR A 890 -7.04 44.28 -25.64
C TYR A 890 -7.84 43.27 -24.80
N GLN A 891 -9.17 43.23 -24.94
CA GLN A 891 -10.04 42.29 -24.24
C GLN A 891 -10.40 41.08 -25.11
N THR A 892 -10.46 41.25 -26.43
CA THR A 892 -11.03 40.23 -27.32
C THR A 892 -10.08 39.72 -28.40
N ARG A 893 -9.11 40.51 -28.87
CA ARG A 893 -8.21 40.12 -29.96
C ARG A 893 -6.85 40.82 -29.92
N ILE A 894 -5.83 40.12 -29.42
CA ILE A 894 -4.44 40.58 -29.46
C ILE A 894 -3.76 40.11 -30.75
N TRP A 895 -2.87 40.94 -31.30
CA TRP A 895 -2.07 40.58 -32.47
C TRP A 895 -1.21 39.34 -32.23
N ASN A 896 -1.24 38.39 -33.17
CA ASN A 896 -0.51 37.13 -33.08
C ASN A 896 1.00 37.26 -33.37
N GLY A 897 1.46 38.43 -33.81
CA GLY A 897 2.86 38.72 -34.09
C GLY A 897 3.29 38.54 -35.54
N THR A 898 2.40 38.10 -36.43
CA THR A 898 2.70 37.87 -37.87
C THR A 898 1.60 38.31 -38.81
N GLU A 899 0.37 38.49 -38.32
CA GLU A 899 -0.77 38.89 -39.14
C GLU A 899 -0.58 40.32 -39.66
N LYS A 900 -0.73 40.51 -40.97
CA LYS A 900 -0.69 41.83 -41.60
C LYS A 900 -2.11 42.24 -41.98
N VAL A 901 -2.67 43.14 -41.19
CA VAL A 901 -3.86 43.93 -41.56
C VAL A 901 -3.40 45.20 -42.30
N GLY A 902 -4.35 45.93 -42.94
CA GLY A 902 -4.06 47.13 -43.73
C GLY A 902 -3.32 48.23 -42.96
N LEU A 903 -3.06 49.39 -43.56
CA LEU A 903 -2.33 50.48 -42.89
C LEU A 903 -3.30 51.58 -42.42
N GLY A 904 -3.34 51.80 -41.11
CA GLY A 904 -4.22 52.74 -40.41
C GLY A 904 -3.82 54.20 -40.55
N GLY A 905 -4.62 55.07 -39.93
CA GLY A 905 -4.45 56.53 -39.96
C GLY A 905 -3.38 57.06 -38.99
N GLU A 906 -3.15 56.36 -37.88
CA GLU A 906 -2.21 56.81 -36.84
C GLU A 906 -0.76 56.48 -37.18
N PHE A 907 -0.50 55.28 -37.71
CA PHE A 907 0.84 54.85 -38.10
C PHE A 907 1.86 55.02 -36.97
N GLU A 908 1.46 54.56 -35.79
CA GLU A 908 2.00 54.99 -34.51
C GLU A 908 3.35 54.35 -34.18
N TRP A 909 4.28 55.13 -33.63
CA TRP A 909 5.38 54.67 -32.81
C TRP A 909 5.20 55.16 -31.38
N ILE A 910 5.24 54.21 -30.44
CA ILE A 910 5.10 54.45 -29.01
C ILE A 910 6.51 54.51 -28.42
N GLY A 911 7.00 55.72 -28.17
CA GLY A 911 8.25 55.95 -27.48
C GLY A 911 8.13 55.78 -25.96
N GLN A 912 9.21 55.37 -25.32
CA GLN A 912 9.33 55.29 -23.86
C GLN A 912 9.04 56.64 -23.19
N ARG A 913 8.53 56.58 -21.95
CA ARG A 913 8.23 57.78 -21.14
C ARG A 913 9.46 58.60 -20.78
N GLY A 914 9.25 59.87 -20.41
CA GLY A 914 10.30 60.78 -19.98
C GLY A 914 11.27 61.16 -21.09
N SER A 915 10.74 61.47 -22.27
CA SER A 915 11.55 61.86 -23.43
C SER A 915 12.14 63.25 -23.24
N ARG A 916 13.47 63.35 -23.24
CA ARG A 916 14.21 64.61 -23.17
C ARG A 916 14.50 65.11 -24.59
N PHE A 917 14.03 66.29 -24.91
CA PHE A 917 14.16 66.92 -26.23
C PHE A 917 15.13 68.08 -26.22
N LYS A 918 15.73 68.34 -27.39
CA LYS A 918 16.41 69.59 -27.73
C LYS A 918 15.75 70.21 -28.95
N VAL A 919 15.40 71.48 -28.90
CA VAL A 919 14.85 72.21 -30.04
C VAL A 919 15.98 72.55 -31.02
N ILE A 920 15.87 72.06 -32.25
CA ILE A 920 16.90 72.24 -33.29
C ILE A 920 16.50 73.21 -34.40
N ARG A 921 15.19 73.42 -34.60
CA ARG A 921 14.64 74.37 -35.57
C ARG A 921 13.17 74.65 -35.25
N LYS A 922 12.68 75.83 -35.62
CA LYS A 922 11.25 76.20 -35.55
C LYS A 922 10.82 76.84 -36.86
N SER A 923 9.63 76.49 -37.36
CA SER A 923 9.06 77.02 -38.61
C SER A 923 7.54 77.01 -38.56
N GLY A 924 6.92 78.17 -38.33
CA GLY A 924 5.48 78.26 -38.10
C GLY A 924 5.05 77.37 -36.94
N LYS A 925 4.01 76.54 -37.14
CA LYS A 925 3.57 75.54 -36.15
C LYS A 925 4.50 74.33 -36.00
N ASN A 926 5.50 74.17 -36.87
CA ASN A 926 6.41 73.02 -36.82
C ASN A 926 7.58 73.29 -35.88
N LEU A 927 7.70 72.47 -34.84
CA LEU A 927 8.81 72.47 -33.88
C LEU A 927 9.69 71.24 -34.15
N TYR A 928 10.91 71.45 -34.62
CA TYR A 928 11.85 70.37 -34.90
C TYR A 928 12.66 70.08 -33.65
N LEU A 929 12.54 68.83 -33.19
CA LEU A 929 13.13 68.35 -31.95
C LEU A 929 14.10 67.22 -32.25
N MET A 930 15.06 67.03 -31.36
CA MET A 930 15.90 65.83 -31.32
C MET A 930 15.74 65.18 -29.96
N LEU A 931 15.50 63.86 -29.95
CA LEU A 931 15.47 63.08 -28.72
C LEU A 931 16.91 62.88 -28.23
N ILE A 932 17.24 63.49 -27.09
CA ILE A 932 18.58 63.45 -26.49
C ILE A 932 18.65 62.54 -25.27
N GLY A 933 17.52 62.08 -24.75
CA GLY A 933 17.48 61.04 -23.72
C GLY A 933 16.08 60.55 -23.38
N GLN A 934 16.01 59.48 -22.61
CA GLN A 934 14.79 58.89 -22.05
C GLN A 934 15.04 58.57 -20.58
N GLN A 935 14.30 59.21 -19.68
CA GLN A 935 14.43 59.07 -18.24
C GLN A 935 13.16 58.49 -17.61
N PHE A 936 13.33 57.67 -16.57
CA PHE A 936 12.22 56.91 -15.99
C PHE A 936 11.74 57.44 -14.65
N THR A 937 12.48 58.36 -14.05
CA THR A 937 12.10 59.10 -12.85
C THR A 937 11.38 60.38 -13.28
N GLN A 938 10.22 60.65 -12.67
CA GLN A 938 9.52 61.91 -12.95
C GLN A 938 10.38 63.11 -12.55
N PRO A 939 10.38 64.21 -13.33
CA PRO A 939 10.87 65.48 -12.85
C PRO A 939 10.00 65.88 -11.65
N THR A 940 10.61 65.99 -10.46
CA THR A 940 9.91 66.52 -9.28
C THR A 940 9.65 68.01 -9.47
N GLY A 941 8.53 68.33 -10.11
CA GLY A 941 8.06 69.70 -10.34
C GLY A 941 6.81 69.99 -9.52
N MET A 942 7.01 70.66 -8.39
CA MET A 942 6.02 71.38 -7.55
C MET A 942 4.74 70.63 -7.15
N THR A 943 4.76 70.10 -5.92
CA THR A 943 3.59 70.15 -5.04
C THR A 943 3.03 71.58 -5.00
N LYS A 944 1.82 71.75 -5.51
CA LYS A 944 0.82 72.65 -4.93
C LYS A 944 -0.51 71.92 -4.87
#